data_AF-A0A0R1DP71-F1
#
_entry.id   AF-A0A0R1DP71-F1
#
_cell.length_a   1.000
_cell.length_b   1.000
_cell.length_c   1.000
_cell.angle_alpha   90.00
_cell.angle_beta   90.00
_cell.angle_gamma   90.00
#
_symmetry.space_group_name_H-M   'P 1'
#
loop_
_entity.id
_entity.type
_entity.pdbx_description
1 polymer ?
#
loop_
_entity_poly.entity_id
_entity_poly.type
_entity_poly.pdbx_seq_one_letter_code
_entity_poly.pdbx_strand_id
1 'polypeptide(L)'
;MDGNGMFVLNADCILEIMKYVITDCQLNERHVEMGTLVYNDLKNFVLAHEFFVELLADHHKILYKDLELALACRTIKLLIDLRVNKQSKNEEIFWRSFLESVREKSPFDLQLSFQGLYVHIKITGISSGRTHQETLKFDLTLNADALADILSSNQNLTKLSFESTEVHGDLSDIIPHCANIEELRITLNAGDVASQYEPLVNLPNLKNILVTGLQRSESESLFFSNLKKWHRPSSLPPLTLKIEDYLTDIHRPITFATLNSLRCLRVNETKAYYERIYKWKWNAIFRAEYDLSAMEDDSNSIEDSLATIRLGEGVKIKFIWSEGKLELKLHNKSNISEMGSLSKLPNLTRLVVQNKTYCLENPDSLAIFLRSMAPNGSFALKSCKINYARLHQAEIEELAKIKSLRFLACHLHDVPDINFSQMTNLQHMKLNFRQNFITSNVIHNLLSKCQVQATIFSEDVTITLWRAEKRLEIYLRNCENTDFAIPLAKLKDINTLVILGHQNLEYLNTIFDAFADNLSTIEELDLSDLQPYRSDLESVRFEDISKVTEIQTIRSLRCCLSDVTGVQKLADLNKLENLEIYHSGDGNLIKLLTKLAEKNTIKCLKTGKLTHEEVLKISQMRSLKTLVCRLSNEDDLKFFAELANSSIEELIIIEYTNPMWVTPSLFSSLKKKLLCDLDISHKKLNFFETVDVIKITGLKRLCAGFVDAECAEILDRLPQLEDLTIGFIKTPLETMLRVIALKSPMTLKKLELCNWIGGSECECLTQFETLESLTCSLRNETGIDHLANIQNLKELLIHRGAPPTNLFRAFAQKSDSKLEKLQAPVTCSAEIREISQIKSLKTLNVDLTKMCDNLSDLSRLNELKSLSIFDSYGCKLNSDSFLSIIRYCPQLDCVDLGFFYGVALDLVSQVNNVLKSIRDPANQKPLQLGIFSKNIYPKIHVEDIDESILNVSYSYEEVFGGYEIEFNSENEDSDDSDSFDYE
;
A
#
# COMPACT_ATOMS: atom_id res chain seq x y z
N MET A 1 58.45 -52.61 -25.50
CA MET A 1 59.73 -51.90 -25.39
C MET A 1 60.26 -51.65 -26.79
N ASP A 2 60.85 -50.48 -27.03
CA ASP A 2 61.61 -50.25 -28.26
C ASP A 2 62.97 -50.95 -28.23
N GLY A 3 63.76 -50.80 -29.30
CA GLY A 3 65.10 -51.37 -29.42
C GLY A 3 66.11 -50.90 -28.37
N ASN A 4 65.76 -49.91 -27.54
CA ASN A 4 66.59 -49.39 -26.45
C ASN A 4 66.12 -49.84 -25.06
N GLY A 5 65.12 -50.73 -24.98
CA GLY A 5 64.56 -51.19 -23.71
C GLY A 5 63.62 -50.18 -23.05
N MET A 6 63.23 -49.10 -23.76
CA MET A 6 62.28 -48.12 -23.25
C MET A 6 60.86 -48.61 -23.45
N PHE A 7 60.03 -48.50 -22.41
CA PHE A 7 58.62 -48.91 -22.49
C PHE A 7 57.80 -47.85 -23.23
N VAL A 8 57.75 -47.94 -24.57
CA VAL A 8 56.98 -47.02 -25.41
C VAL A 8 55.52 -47.45 -25.43
N LEU A 9 54.67 -46.70 -24.73
CA LEU A 9 53.22 -46.82 -24.85
C LEU A 9 52.78 -46.03 -26.10
N ASN A 10 52.23 -46.70 -27.10
CA ASN A 10 51.63 -46.04 -28.25
C ASN A 10 50.18 -45.60 -27.93
N ALA A 11 49.55 -44.88 -28.86
CA ALA A 11 48.18 -44.37 -28.69
C ALA A 11 47.17 -45.48 -28.30
N ASP A 12 47.24 -46.64 -28.96
CA ASP A 12 46.34 -47.76 -28.69
C ASP A 12 46.50 -48.32 -27.27
N CYS A 13 47.74 -48.44 -26.78
CA CYS A 13 48.00 -48.86 -25.40
C CYS A 13 47.44 -47.86 -24.38
N ILE A 14 47.59 -46.56 -24.62
CA ILE A 14 47.06 -45.52 -23.74
C ILE A 14 45.53 -45.51 -23.76
N LEU A 15 44.91 -45.70 -24.92
CA LEU A 15 43.45 -45.80 -25.04
C LEU A 15 42.89 -47.01 -24.30
N GLU A 16 43.55 -48.17 -24.35
CA GLU A 16 43.13 -49.34 -23.56
C GLU A 16 43.28 -49.10 -22.04
N ILE A 17 44.36 -48.45 -21.61
CA ILE A 17 44.52 -48.04 -20.20
C ILE A 17 43.39 -47.06 -19.82
N MET A 18 43.10 -46.07 -20.67
CA MET A 18 42.05 -45.08 -20.44
C MET A 18 40.67 -45.75 -20.34
N LYS A 19 40.36 -46.73 -21.19
CA LYS A 19 39.13 -47.53 -21.10
C LYS A 19 39.03 -48.24 -19.76
N TYR A 20 40.12 -48.87 -19.30
CA TYR A 20 40.15 -49.53 -18.00
C TYR A 20 39.88 -48.53 -16.87
N VAL A 21 40.54 -47.37 -16.88
CA VAL A 21 40.31 -46.31 -15.89
C VAL A 21 38.87 -45.78 -15.93
N ILE A 22 38.28 -45.60 -17.12
CA ILE A 22 36.86 -45.21 -17.29
C ILE A 22 35.95 -46.27 -16.67
N THR A 23 36.16 -47.56 -16.97
CA THR A 23 35.36 -48.66 -16.43
C THR A 23 35.49 -48.76 -14.91
N ASP A 24 36.70 -48.59 -14.37
CA ASP A 24 36.94 -48.60 -12.92
C ASP A 24 36.23 -47.44 -12.22
N CYS A 25 36.31 -46.22 -12.78
CA CYS A 25 35.56 -45.05 -12.33
C CYS A 25 34.04 -45.31 -12.31
N GLN A 26 33.50 -46.02 -13.31
CA GLN A 26 32.07 -46.36 -13.41
C GLN A 26 31.63 -47.48 -12.44
N LEU A 27 32.53 -48.39 -12.05
CA LEU A 27 32.21 -49.50 -11.15
C LEU A 27 32.22 -49.10 -9.67
N ASN A 28 32.94 -48.02 -9.32
CA ASN A 28 33.06 -47.51 -7.95
C ASN A 28 31.86 -46.64 -7.48
N GLU A 29 30.65 -46.86 -8.01
CA GLU A 29 29.37 -46.21 -7.66
C GLU A 29 28.86 -46.50 -6.22
N ARG A 30 29.70 -46.34 -5.19
CA ARG A 30 29.24 -46.33 -3.79
C ARG A 30 29.46 -44.94 -3.19
N HIS A 31 28.34 -44.20 -3.17
CA HIS A 31 28.11 -42.90 -2.55
C HIS A 31 28.70 -41.70 -3.28
N VAL A 32 27.83 -40.87 -3.87
CA VAL A 32 27.88 -39.39 -3.87
C VAL A 32 26.70 -38.86 -4.68
N GLU A 33 25.93 -37.94 -4.09
CA GLU A 33 24.98 -37.08 -4.80
C GLU A 33 25.73 -36.10 -5.71
N MET A 34 25.28 -35.98 -6.97
CA MET A 34 25.89 -35.24 -8.10
C MET A 34 27.14 -35.88 -8.73
N GLY A 35 27.00 -36.33 -9.99
CA GLY A 35 27.96 -37.11 -10.78
C GLY A 35 29.32 -36.47 -11.14
N THR A 36 29.88 -35.61 -10.30
CA THR A 36 31.18 -34.96 -10.52
C THR A 36 32.37 -35.70 -9.89
N LEU A 37 32.17 -36.52 -8.84
CA LEU A 37 33.25 -37.26 -8.17
C LEU A 37 33.61 -38.61 -8.83
N VAL A 38 32.78 -39.10 -9.75
CA VAL A 38 32.86 -40.45 -10.36
C VAL A 38 34.16 -40.66 -11.15
N TYR A 39 34.72 -39.62 -11.79
CA TYR A 39 35.84 -39.74 -12.73
C TYR A 39 37.15 -39.14 -12.23
N ASN A 40 37.43 -39.12 -10.93
CA ASN A 40 38.63 -38.46 -10.40
C ASN A 40 39.94 -39.10 -10.88
N ASP A 41 40.02 -40.42 -10.93
CA ASP A 41 41.22 -41.11 -11.43
C ASP A 41 41.44 -40.85 -12.91
N LEU A 42 40.36 -40.83 -13.69
CA LEU A 42 40.41 -40.44 -15.10
C LEU A 42 40.91 -39.01 -15.28
N LYS A 43 40.39 -38.03 -14.50
CA LYS A 43 40.85 -36.64 -14.56
C LYS A 43 42.34 -36.52 -14.25
N ASN A 44 42.81 -37.19 -13.19
CA ASN A 44 44.23 -37.18 -12.82
C ASN A 44 45.09 -37.85 -13.89
N PHE A 45 44.62 -38.96 -14.47
CA PHE A 45 45.31 -39.67 -15.54
C PHE A 45 45.46 -38.79 -16.79
N VAL A 46 44.38 -38.19 -17.28
CA VAL A 46 44.46 -37.38 -18.51
C VAL A 46 45.22 -36.08 -18.30
N LEU A 47 45.19 -35.49 -17.10
CA LEU A 47 46.00 -34.32 -16.76
C LEU A 47 47.47 -34.67 -16.45
N ALA A 48 47.93 -35.90 -16.68
CA ALA A 48 49.34 -36.24 -16.55
C ALA A 48 50.17 -35.85 -17.79
N HIS A 49 49.55 -35.74 -18.98
CA HIS A 49 50.24 -35.43 -20.23
C HIS A 49 49.29 -34.88 -21.31
N GLU A 50 49.77 -33.98 -22.17
CA GLU A 50 48.98 -33.35 -23.22
C GLU A 50 48.29 -34.32 -24.16
N PHE A 51 49.07 -35.27 -24.65
CA PHE A 51 48.63 -36.36 -25.52
C PHE A 51 47.44 -37.16 -24.95
N PHE A 52 47.29 -37.27 -23.62
CA PHE A 52 46.19 -38.04 -23.02
C PHE A 52 44.87 -37.26 -23.04
N VAL A 53 44.95 -35.93 -22.91
CA VAL A 53 43.78 -35.06 -23.06
C VAL A 53 43.26 -35.09 -24.50
N GLU A 54 44.17 -35.06 -25.48
CA GLU A 54 43.83 -35.18 -26.91
C GLU A 54 43.15 -36.52 -27.21
N LEU A 55 43.71 -37.63 -26.73
CA LEU A 55 43.11 -38.95 -26.91
C LEU A 55 41.71 -39.06 -26.28
N LEU A 56 41.49 -38.46 -25.11
CA LEU A 56 40.16 -38.42 -24.48
C LEU A 56 39.18 -37.59 -25.33
N ALA A 57 39.61 -36.43 -25.83
CA ALA A 57 38.79 -35.56 -26.67
C ALA A 57 38.40 -36.22 -28.00
N ASP A 58 39.32 -36.95 -28.63
CA ASP A 58 39.09 -37.57 -29.94
C ASP A 58 38.27 -38.86 -29.87
N HIS A 59 38.56 -39.72 -28.89
CA HIS A 59 37.97 -41.07 -28.82
C HIS A 59 36.78 -41.17 -27.85
N HIS A 60 36.66 -40.26 -26.88
CA HIS A 60 35.59 -40.24 -25.88
C HIS A 60 34.85 -38.89 -25.83
N LYS A 61 34.49 -38.35 -27.00
CA LYS A 61 33.90 -37.00 -27.20
C LYS A 61 32.79 -36.59 -26.22
N ILE A 62 31.83 -37.47 -25.94
CA ILE A 62 30.71 -37.17 -25.04
C ILE A 62 31.23 -37.00 -23.61
N LEU A 63 32.03 -37.96 -23.14
CA LEU A 63 32.61 -37.94 -21.81
C LEU A 63 33.58 -36.76 -21.64
N TYR A 64 34.38 -36.45 -22.67
CA TYR A 64 35.24 -35.26 -22.68
C TYR A 64 34.42 -33.99 -22.49
N LYS A 65 33.32 -33.81 -23.25
CA LYS A 65 32.42 -32.65 -23.09
C LYS A 65 31.81 -32.56 -21.69
N ASP A 66 31.45 -33.70 -21.09
CA ASP A 66 30.91 -33.73 -19.73
C ASP A 66 31.96 -33.39 -18.66
N LEU A 67 33.23 -33.72 -18.90
CA LEU A 67 34.34 -33.50 -17.98
C LEU A 67 35.12 -32.21 -18.25
N GLU A 68 34.90 -31.53 -19.37
CA GLU A 68 35.71 -30.40 -19.86
C GLU A 68 35.89 -29.30 -18.79
N LEU A 69 34.80 -28.86 -18.15
CA LEU A 69 34.86 -27.86 -17.07
C LEU A 69 35.51 -28.39 -15.79
N ALA A 70 35.36 -29.69 -15.49
CA ALA A 70 36.02 -30.32 -14.36
C ALA A 70 37.54 -30.42 -14.58
N LEU A 71 37.96 -30.73 -15.80
CA LEU A 71 39.37 -30.75 -16.22
C LEU A 71 39.96 -29.34 -16.18
N ALA A 72 39.24 -28.32 -16.64
CA ALA A 72 39.65 -26.93 -16.49
C ALA A 72 39.83 -26.54 -15.02
N CYS A 73 38.85 -26.84 -14.15
CA CYS A 73 38.93 -26.55 -12.71
C CYS A 73 40.16 -27.21 -12.05
N ARG A 74 40.43 -28.47 -12.40
CA ARG A 74 41.59 -29.19 -11.90
C ARG A 74 42.91 -28.68 -12.49
N THR A 75 42.91 -28.22 -13.74
CA THR A 75 44.09 -27.60 -14.37
C THR A 75 44.45 -26.29 -13.66
N ILE A 76 43.46 -25.45 -13.33
CA ILE A 76 43.68 -24.22 -12.54
C ILE A 76 44.28 -24.57 -11.17
N LYS A 77 43.74 -25.60 -10.50
CA LYS A 77 44.30 -26.11 -9.24
C LYS A 77 45.78 -26.51 -9.38
N LEU A 78 46.13 -27.25 -10.42
CA LEU A 78 47.50 -27.68 -10.68
C LEU A 78 48.44 -26.49 -10.97
N LEU A 79 47.99 -25.50 -11.74
CA LEU A 79 48.75 -24.29 -12.01
C LEU A 79 49.00 -23.47 -10.73
N ILE A 80 47.99 -23.34 -9.87
CA ILE A 80 48.16 -22.67 -8.56
C ILE A 80 49.12 -23.46 -7.67
N ASP A 81 49.02 -24.80 -7.62
CA ASP A 81 49.92 -25.68 -6.85
C ASP A 81 51.38 -25.58 -7.34
N LEU A 82 51.59 -25.56 -8.66
CA LEU A 82 52.91 -25.39 -9.27
C LEU A 82 53.54 -24.04 -8.90
N ARG A 83 52.71 -22.99 -8.82
CA ARG A 83 53.20 -21.65 -8.49
C ARG A 83 53.50 -21.47 -7.01
N VAL A 84 52.60 -21.94 -6.15
CA VAL A 84 52.66 -21.66 -4.71
C VAL A 84 53.47 -22.71 -3.95
N ASN A 85 53.29 -24.01 -4.21
CA ASN A 85 53.93 -25.07 -3.45
C ASN A 85 55.24 -25.57 -4.10
N LYS A 86 55.35 -25.58 -5.44
CA LYS A 86 56.49 -26.17 -6.16
C LYS A 86 57.46 -25.16 -6.78
N GLN A 87 57.11 -23.86 -6.84
CA GLN A 87 57.91 -22.75 -7.38
C GLN A 87 58.60 -23.05 -8.73
N SER A 88 57.88 -23.61 -9.71
CA SER A 88 58.41 -23.91 -11.05
C SER A 88 57.90 -22.93 -12.11
N LYS A 89 58.73 -22.59 -13.10
CA LYS A 89 58.37 -21.76 -14.28
C LYS A 89 58.35 -22.52 -15.60
N ASN A 90 58.94 -23.72 -15.66
CA ASN A 90 59.30 -24.37 -16.93
C ASN A 90 58.30 -25.45 -17.42
N GLU A 91 57.27 -25.79 -16.64
CA GLU A 91 56.37 -26.93 -16.93
C GLU A 91 54.89 -26.53 -17.20
N GLU A 92 54.59 -25.25 -17.43
CA GLU A 92 53.21 -24.73 -17.44
C GLU A 92 52.62 -24.43 -18.83
N ILE A 93 53.42 -24.50 -19.91
CA ILE A 93 53.02 -24.02 -21.24
C ILE A 93 51.79 -24.77 -21.76
N PHE A 94 51.80 -26.10 -21.66
CA PHE A 94 50.68 -26.93 -22.10
C PHE A 94 49.39 -26.61 -21.35
N TRP A 95 49.43 -26.60 -20.02
CA TRP A 95 48.25 -26.36 -19.18
C TRP A 95 47.60 -25.00 -19.42
N ARG A 96 48.43 -23.96 -19.65
CA ARG A 96 47.94 -22.62 -20.03
C ARG A 96 47.24 -22.68 -21.39
N SER A 97 47.86 -23.28 -22.41
CA SER A 97 47.25 -23.44 -23.74
C SER A 97 45.96 -24.26 -23.71
N PHE A 98 45.91 -25.31 -22.87
CA PHE A 98 44.71 -26.11 -22.68
C PHE A 98 43.57 -25.29 -22.07
N LEU A 99 43.86 -24.53 -21.00
CA LEU A 99 42.88 -23.64 -20.38
C LEU A 99 42.35 -22.56 -21.34
N GLU A 100 43.22 -21.99 -22.17
CA GLU A 100 42.82 -21.03 -23.20
C GLU A 100 41.87 -21.67 -24.23
N SER A 101 42.20 -22.87 -24.73
CA SER A 101 41.33 -23.62 -25.65
C SER A 101 39.97 -23.96 -25.01
N VAL A 102 39.95 -24.38 -23.73
CA VAL A 102 38.69 -24.68 -23.04
C VAL A 102 37.86 -23.41 -22.88
N ARG A 103 38.47 -22.28 -22.53
CA ARG A 103 37.79 -20.98 -22.43
C ARG A 103 37.14 -20.58 -23.76
N GLU A 104 37.83 -20.75 -24.88
CA GLU A 104 37.29 -20.40 -26.21
C GLU A 104 36.11 -21.29 -26.61
N LYS A 105 36.14 -22.58 -26.24
CA LYS A 105 35.09 -23.56 -26.59
C LYS A 105 33.90 -23.53 -25.63
N SER A 106 34.17 -23.34 -24.34
CA SER A 106 33.24 -23.49 -23.22
C SER A 106 33.51 -22.39 -22.18
N PRO A 107 32.99 -21.18 -22.39
CA PRO A 107 33.26 -20.04 -21.51
C PRO A 107 32.68 -20.26 -20.10
N PHE A 108 33.43 -19.82 -19.09
CA PHE A 108 33.14 -20.07 -17.69
C PHE A 108 33.57 -18.91 -16.81
N ASP A 109 32.88 -18.75 -15.68
CA ASP A 109 33.27 -17.84 -14.61
C ASP A 109 34.16 -18.58 -13.61
N LEU A 110 35.23 -17.91 -13.18
CA LEU A 110 36.12 -18.41 -12.13
C LEU A 110 35.94 -17.61 -10.85
N GLN A 111 35.84 -18.32 -9.73
CA GLN A 111 35.89 -17.80 -8.38
C GLN A 111 37.06 -18.44 -7.62
N LEU A 112 37.88 -17.60 -6.99
CA LEU A 112 38.93 -18.01 -6.07
C LEU A 112 38.63 -17.49 -4.67
N SER A 113 38.66 -18.38 -3.67
CA SER A 113 38.50 -18.03 -2.26
C SER A 113 39.64 -18.61 -1.42
N PHE A 114 40.48 -17.73 -0.90
CA PHE A 114 41.60 -18.06 -0.04
C PHE A 114 41.09 -18.09 1.41
N GLN A 115 41.17 -19.25 2.08
CA GLN A 115 40.70 -19.44 3.44
C GLN A 115 41.79 -20.05 4.33
N GLY A 116 42.50 -19.22 5.09
CA GLY A 116 43.67 -19.65 5.86
C GLY A 116 44.76 -20.22 4.95
N LEU A 117 45.05 -21.53 5.08
CA LEU A 117 46.01 -22.27 4.25
C LEU A 117 45.36 -22.97 3.05
N TYR A 118 44.11 -22.65 2.70
CA TYR A 118 43.41 -23.31 1.60
C TYR A 118 43.00 -22.32 0.51
N VAL A 119 42.91 -22.79 -0.74
CA VAL A 119 42.24 -22.10 -1.84
C VAL A 119 41.11 -22.97 -2.32
N HIS A 120 39.91 -22.41 -2.28
CA HIS A 120 38.74 -22.94 -2.94
C HIS A 120 38.65 -22.33 -4.34
N ILE A 121 38.65 -23.20 -5.34
CA ILE A 121 38.55 -22.87 -6.75
C ILE A 121 37.19 -23.34 -7.21
N LYS A 122 36.40 -22.43 -7.75
CA LYS A 122 35.06 -22.73 -8.26
C LYS A 122 34.93 -22.22 -9.67
N ILE A 123 34.52 -23.10 -10.58
CA ILE A 123 34.17 -22.76 -11.95
C ILE A 123 32.67 -22.97 -12.15
N THR A 124 32.03 -22.01 -12.80
CA THR A 124 30.63 -22.12 -13.22
C THR A 124 30.53 -21.90 -14.74
N GLY A 125 30.00 -22.89 -15.47
CA GLY A 125 29.83 -22.80 -16.93
C GLY A 125 28.70 -21.85 -17.31
N ILE A 126 28.98 -20.87 -18.17
CA ILE A 126 28.03 -19.79 -18.50
C ILE A 126 26.81 -20.31 -19.26
N SER A 127 27.00 -21.28 -20.16
CA SER A 127 25.93 -21.86 -20.99
C SER A 127 25.25 -23.09 -20.37
N SER A 128 25.88 -23.74 -19.40
CA SER A 128 25.42 -25.03 -18.85
C SER A 128 24.92 -24.96 -17.41
N GLY A 129 25.26 -23.89 -16.66
CA GLY A 129 24.95 -23.76 -15.22
C GLY A 129 25.66 -24.77 -14.31
N ARG A 130 26.44 -25.71 -14.89
CA ARG A 130 27.20 -26.72 -14.14
C ARG A 130 28.31 -26.03 -13.35
N THR A 131 28.46 -26.45 -12.10
CA THR A 131 29.45 -25.90 -11.17
C THR A 131 30.41 -27.00 -10.74
N HIS A 132 31.71 -26.71 -10.78
CA HIS A 132 32.77 -27.59 -10.29
C HIS A 132 33.61 -26.88 -9.24
N GLN A 133 34.01 -27.61 -8.21
CA GLN A 133 34.77 -27.06 -7.09
C GLN A 133 35.99 -27.93 -6.80
N GLU A 134 37.09 -27.27 -6.49
CA GLU A 134 38.35 -27.87 -6.09
C GLU A 134 38.91 -27.13 -4.88
N THR A 135 39.59 -27.86 -4.00
CA THR A 135 40.28 -27.27 -2.85
C THR A 135 41.76 -27.63 -2.89
N LEU A 136 42.63 -26.64 -2.78
CA LEU A 136 44.08 -26.78 -2.67
C LEU A 136 44.53 -26.34 -1.28
N LYS A 137 45.55 -27.00 -0.72
CA LYS A 137 46.22 -26.58 0.52
C LYS A 137 47.58 -25.99 0.18
N PHE A 138 47.94 -24.89 0.86
CA PHE A 138 49.25 -24.27 0.80
C PHE A 138 50.19 -24.86 1.86
N ASP A 139 51.45 -25.05 1.46
CA ASP A 139 52.54 -25.44 2.34
C ASP A 139 53.48 -24.24 2.68
N LEU A 140 53.31 -23.10 1.98
CA LEU A 140 54.11 -21.88 2.09
C LEU A 140 53.24 -20.62 2.26
N THR A 141 53.83 -19.52 2.70
CA THR A 141 53.16 -18.21 2.80
C THR A 141 52.89 -17.59 1.43
N LEU A 142 51.68 -17.07 1.20
CA LEU A 142 51.29 -16.43 -0.06
C LEU A 142 51.85 -15.01 -0.11
N ASN A 143 52.63 -14.69 -1.15
CA ASN A 143 53.14 -13.34 -1.40
C ASN A 143 52.42 -12.65 -2.58
N ALA A 144 52.53 -11.33 -2.66
CA ALA A 144 51.87 -10.53 -3.69
C ALA A 144 52.32 -10.91 -5.11
N ASP A 145 53.60 -11.25 -5.33
CA ASP A 145 54.13 -11.70 -6.62
C ASP A 145 53.47 -13.01 -7.11
N ALA A 146 53.39 -14.02 -6.24
CA ALA A 146 52.74 -15.28 -6.58
C ALA A 146 51.23 -15.09 -6.83
N LEU A 147 50.59 -14.18 -6.09
CA LEU A 147 49.20 -13.82 -6.32
C LEU A 147 49.03 -13.10 -7.66
N ALA A 148 49.88 -12.14 -8.01
CA ALA A 148 49.87 -11.47 -9.31
C ALA A 148 50.06 -12.47 -10.47
N ASP A 149 50.94 -13.46 -10.31
CA ASP A 149 51.12 -14.55 -11.26
C ASP A 149 49.87 -15.43 -11.41
N ILE A 150 49.20 -15.76 -10.30
CA ILE A 150 47.94 -16.53 -10.32
C ILE A 150 46.86 -15.73 -11.06
N LEU A 151 46.70 -14.44 -10.72
CA LEU A 151 45.67 -13.59 -11.30
C LEU A 151 45.91 -13.35 -12.80
N SER A 152 47.15 -13.07 -13.20
CA SER A 152 47.53 -12.88 -14.61
C SER A 152 47.31 -14.14 -15.45
N SER A 153 47.46 -15.33 -14.85
CA SER A 153 47.23 -16.61 -15.51
C SER A 153 45.74 -17.00 -15.61
N ASN A 154 44.84 -16.24 -14.97
CA ASN A 154 43.42 -16.57 -14.83
C ASN A 154 42.51 -15.41 -15.23
N GLN A 155 42.47 -15.09 -16.53
CA GLN A 155 41.71 -13.95 -17.06
C GLN A 155 40.17 -14.05 -16.90
N ASN A 156 39.61 -15.24 -16.63
CA ASN A 156 38.16 -15.42 -16.38
C ASN A 156 37.75 -15.20 -14.91
N LEU A 157 38.68 -14.75 -14.07
CA LEU A 157 38.40 -14.51 -12.67
C LEU A 157 37.44 -13.33 -12.51
N THR A 158 36.22 -13.64 -12.04
CA THR A 158 35.17 -12.65 -11.78
C THR A 158 34.96 -12.43 -10.29
N LYS A 159 35.29 -13.41 -9.44
CA LYS A 159 35.14 -13.30 -7.98
C LYS A 159 36.40 -13.69 -7.23
N LEU A 160 36.85 -12.81 -6.35
CA LEU A 160 38.05 -13.04 -5.54
C LEU A 160 37.71 -12.82 -4.06
N SER A 161 38.16 -13.73 -3.21
CA SER A 161 37.86 -13.71 -1.77
C SER A 161 39.09 -14.02 -0.94
N PHE A 162 39.34 -13.21 0.09
CA PHE A 162 40.39 -13.41 1.09
C PHE A 162 39.74 -13.52 2.48
N GLU A 163 39.65 -14.74 3.00
CA GLU A 163 39.09 -15.07 4.31
C GLU A 163 40.21 -15.57 5.24
N SER A 164 40.72 -14.71 6.12
CA SER A 164 41.76 -15.09 7.09
C SER A 164 43.10 -15.59 6.48
N THR A 165 43.42 -15.19 5.24
CA THR A 165 44.73 -15.45 4.60
C THR A 165 45.56 -14.17 4.60
N GLU A 166 46.74 -14.18 5.21
CA GLU A 166 47.70 -13.08 5.13
C GLU A 166 48.44 -13.13 3.79
N VAL A 167 48.41 -12.02 3.04
CA VAL A 167 49.18 -11.84 1.80
C VAL A 167 50.34 -10.90 2.11
N HIS A 168 51.57 -11.38 1.98
CA HIS A 168 52.76 -10.56 2.20
C HIS A 168 53.12 -9.76 0.93
N GLY A 169 53.06 -8.43 1.00
CA GLY A 169 53.39 -7.49 -0.09
C GLY A 169 52.35 -6.38 -0.25
N ASP A 170 52.49 -5.52 -1.26
CA ASP A 170 51.49 -4.49 -1.57
C ASP A 170 50.42 -5.04 -2.52
N LEU A 171 49.15 -4.91 -2.14
CA LEU A 171 48.02 -5.31 -3.00
C LEU A 171 47.85 -4.38 -4.21
N SER A 172 48.54 -3.24 -4.26
CA SER A 172 48.57 -2.41 -5.46
C SER A 172 49.22 -3.15 -6.65
N ASP A 173 50.14 -4.07 -6.39
CA ASP A 173 50.87 -4.84 -7.40
C ASP A 173 49.97 -5.83 -8.17
N ILE A 174 48.82 -6.23 -7.59
CA ILE A 174 47.90 -7.17 -8.24
C ILE A 174 46.87 -6.51 -9.16
N ILE A 175 46.66 -5.19 -9.03
CA ILE A 175 45.62 -4.43 -9.75
C ILE A 175 45.68 -4.56 -11.27
N PRO A 176 46.86 -4.49 -11.92
CA PRO A 176 46.95 -4.63 -13.38
C PRO A 176 46.39 -5.97 -13.90
N HIS A 177 46.25 -6.97 -13.02
CA HIS A 177 45.82 -8.32 -13.37
C HIS A 177 44.37 -8.61 -13.00
N CYS A 178 43.65 -7.64 -12.42
CA CYS A 178 42.30 -7.79 -11.87
C CYS A 178 41.19 -7.18 -12.76
N ALA A 179 41.45 -6.96 -14.04
CA ALA A 179 40.55 -6.20 -14.93
C ALA A 179 39.13 -6.77 -15.03
N ASN A 180 38.94 -8.08 -14.86
CA ASN A 180 37.64 -8.77 -15.01
C ASN A 180 36.93 -9.06 -13.68
N ILE A 181 37.51 -8.65 -12.55
CA ILE A 181 36.90 -8.89 -11.23
C ILE A 181 35.64 -8.04 -11.08
N GLU A 182 34.53 -8.71 -10.75
CA GLU A 182 33.23 -8.09 -10.46
C GLU A 182 32.90 -8.05 -8.97
N GLU A 183 33.40 -9.01 -8.19
CA GLU A 183 33.15 -9.13 -6.74
C GLU A 183 34.45 -9.42 -5.99
N LEU A 184 34.71 -8.62 -4.96
CA LEU A 184 35.86 -8.78 -4.07
C LEU A 184 35.38 -8.96 -2.62
N ARG A 185 35.83 -10.01 -1.94
CA ARG A 185 35.59 -10.23 -0.51
C ARG A 185 36.89 -10.16 0.28
N ILE A 186 36.90 -9.40 1.37
CA ILE A 186 38.06 -9.18 2.25
C ILE A 186 37.63 -9.39 3.70
N THR A 187 38.44 -10.12 4.47
CA THR A 187 38.35 -10.17 5.94
C THR A 187 39.48 -9.35 6.56
N LEU A 188 39.14 -8.36 7.37
CA LEU A 188 40.11 -7.52 8.08
C LEU A 188 40.58 -8.20 9.37
N ASN A 189 41.89 -8.19 9.58
CA ASN A 189 42.57 -8.67 10.78
C ASN A 189 43.13 -7.50 11.61
N ALA A 190 43.59 -7.79 12.84
CA ALA A 190 44.19 -6.78 13.71
C ALA A 190 45.50 -6.24 13.11
N GLY A 191 45.54 -4.93 12.82
CA GLY A 191 46.70 -4.25 12.24
C GLY A 191 46.60 -3.92 10.75
N ASP A 192 45.55 -4.37 10.06
CA ASP A 192 45.32 -4.02 8.65
C ASP A 192 45.06 -2.53 8.47
N VAL A 193 45.75 -1.91 7.50
CA VAL A 193 45.57 -0.48 7.17
C VAL A 193 44.65 -0.35 5.96
N ALA A 194 43.51 0.32 6.12
CA ALA A 194 42.50 0.47 5.07
C ALA A 194 43.01 1.11 3.76
N SER A 195 44.10 1.89 3.80
CA SER A 195 44.72 2.51 2.62
C SER A 195 45.23 1.48 1.61
N GLN A 196 45.56 0.25 2.03
CA GLN A 196 46.05 -0.79 1.11
C GLN A 196 44.99 -1.25 0.10
N TYR A 197 43.71 -0.97 0.36
CA TYR A 197 42.60 -1.38 -0.49
C TYR A 197 42.01 -0.22 -1.32
N GLU A 198 42.44 1.03 -1.07
CA GLU A 198 41.99 2.22 -1.82
C GLU A 198 42.15 2.06 -3.34
N PRO A 199 43.29 1.57 -3.85
CA PRO A 199 43.49 1.41 -5.30
C PRO A 199 42.50 0.43 -5.98
N LEU A 200 41.89 -0.50 -5.23
CA LEU A 200 40.97 -1.52 -5.76
C LEU A 200 39.63 -0.94 -6.24
N VAL A 201 39.28 0.26 -5.77
CA VAL A 201 38.05 0.98 -6.18
C VAL A 201 38.08 1.35 -7.67
N ASN A 202 39.29 1.49 -8.24
CA ASN A 202 39.53 1.84 -9.63
C ASN A 202 39.44 0.65 -10.61
N LEU A 203 39.14 -0.56 -10.12
CA LEU A 203 38.97 -1.71 -11.00
C LEU A 203 37.75 -1.53 -11.91
N PRO A 204 37.91 -1.71 -13.24
CA PRO A 204 36.94 -1.23 -14.23
C PRO A 204 35.60 -1.98 -14.19
N ASN A 205 35.62 -3.27 -13.86
CA ASN A 205 34.43 -4.13 -13.86
C ASN A 205 33.90 -4.45 -12.45
N LEU A 206 34.55 -3.94 -11.40
CA LEU A 206 34.19 -4.24 -10.02
C LEU A 206 32.83 -3.64 -9.67
N LYS A 207 31.89 -4.45 -9.20
CA LYS A 207 30.52 -4.04 -8.83
C LYS A 207 30.28 -4.09 -7.33
N ASN A 208 30.93 -5.02 -6.63
CA ASN A 208 30.74 -5.24 -5.20
C ASN A 208 32.08 -5.46 -4.47
N ILE A 209 32.24 -4.79 -3.32
CA ILE A 209 33.26 -5.12 -2.32
C ILE A 209 32.52 -5.56 -1.06
N LEU A 210 32.87 -6.71 -0.49
CA LEU A 210 32.37 -7.19 0.79
C LEU A 210 33.51 -7.23 1.80
N VAL A 211 33.40 -6.43 2.85
CA VAL A 211 34.33 -6.41 3.98
C VAL A 211 33.70 -7.12 5.18
N THR A 212 34.46 -7.99 5.80
CA THR A 212 34.12 -8.70 7.04
C THR A 212 35.25 -8.55 8.06
N GLY A 213 35.01 -8.85 9.32
CA GLY A 213 35.97 -8.72 10.42
C GLY A 213 36.18 -7.29 10.95
N LEU A 214 35.51 -6.26 10.40
CA LEU A 214 35.79 -4.86 10.72
C LEU A 214 35.51 -4.55 12.20
N GLN A 215 34.32 -4.93 12.69
CA GLN A 215 33.90 -4.72 14.09
C GLN A 215 34.69 -5.58 15.11
N ARG A 216 35.62 -6.43 14.65
CA ARG A 216 36.54 -7.17 15.51
C ARG A 216 37.92 -6.51 15.58
N SER A 217 38.25 -5.68 14.58
CA SER A 217 39.54 -4.98 14.50
C SER A 217 39.63 -3.85 15.53
N GLU A 218 40.84 -3.46 15.91
CA GLU A 218 41.08 -2.22 16.69
C GLU A 218 41.14 -0.98 15.78
N SER A 219 40.84 -1.13 14.48
CA SER A 219 41.08 -0.13 13.43
C SER A 219 39.81 0.42 12.77
N GLU A 220 38.63 0.20 13.40
CA GLU A 220 37.31 0.65 12.89
C GLU A 220 37.30 2.14 12.50
N SER A 221 37.70 3.03 13.41
CA SER A 221 37.73 4.48 13.16
C SER A 221 38.74 4.88 12.07
N LEU A 222 39.86 4.16 11.98
CA LEU A 222 40.88 4.38 10.95
C LEU A 222 40.43 3.88 9.57
N PHE A 223 39.59 2.84 9.53
CA PHE A 223 39.00 2.35 8.30
C PHE A 223 38.03 3.39 7.72
N PHE A 224 37.07 3.85 8.53
CA PHE A 224 36.09 4.84 8.06
C PHE A 224 36.70 6.21 7.76
N SER A 225 37.82 6.57 8.40
CA SER A 225 38.54 7.80 8.05
C SER A 225 39.20 7.74 6.67
N ASN A 226 39.68 6.57 6.25
CA ASN A 226 40.23 6.36 4.92
C ASN A 226 39.15 6.05 3.87
N LEU A 227 37.96 5.59 4.27
CA LEU A 227 36.86 5.27 3.36
C LEU A 227 36.44 6.46 2.48
N LYS A 228 36.60 7.71 2.94
CA LYS A 228 36.33 8.90 2.12
C LYS A 228 37.21 8.98 0.86
N LYS A 229 38.41 8.39 0.88
CA LYS A 229 39.31 8.36 -0.27
C LYS A 229 38.89 7.33 -1.32
N TRP A 230 37.96 6.43 -0.98
CA TRP A 230 37.44 5.41 -1.88
C TRP A 230 36.35 5.98 -2.80
N HIS A 231 36.64 7.13 -3.41
CA HIS A 231 35.75 7.76 -4.37
C HIS A 231 35.85 7.02 -5.69
N ARG A 232 34.72 6.52 -6.21
CA ARG A 232 34.69 5.86 -7.51
C ARG A 232 34.46 6.87 -8.63
N PRO A 233 35.36 6.94 -9.63
CA PRO A 233 35.18 7.84 -10.78
C PRO A 233 33.86 7.58 -11.51
N SER A 234 33.14 8.65 -11.87
CA SER A 234 31.86 8.58 -12.59
C SER A 234 31.95 7.96 -14.00
N SER A 235 33.16 7.81 -14.54
CA SER A 235 33.42 7.10 -15.80
C SER A 235 33.33 5.57 -15.68
N LEU A 236 33.31 5.02 -14.46
CA LEU A 236 33.22 3.59 -14.18
C LEU A 236 31.80 3.19 -13.74
N PRO A 237 31.40 1.91 -13.90
CA PRO A 237 30.09 1.41 -13.43
C PRO A 237 29.91 1.63 -11.91
N PRO A 238 28.70 1.74 -11.35
CA PRO A 238 28.52 1.93 -9.91
C PRO A 238 29.14 0.82 -9.05
N LEU A 239 29.66 1.17 -7.87
CA LEU A 239 30.29 0.24 -6.93
C LEU A 239 29.64 0.29 -5.55
N THR A 240 29.24 -0.88 -5.08
CA THR A 240 28.70 -1.05 -3.73
C THR A 240 29.75 -1.61 -2.79
N LEU A 241 29.99 -0.95 -1.66
CA LEU A 241 30.71 -1.51 -0.53
C LEU A 241 29.70 -2.04 0.49
N LYS A 242 29.83 -3.32 0.83
CA LYS A 242 29.08 -3.99 1.89
C LYS A 242 30.02 -4.32 3.03
N ILE A 243 29.64 -3.99 4.25
CA ILE A 243 30.33 -4.39 5.47
C ILE A 243 29.41 -5.36 6.18
N GLU A 244 29.85 -6.60 6.41
CA GLU A 244 29.07 -7.64 7.08
C GLU A 244 29.88 -8.27 8.21
N ASP A 245 29.40 -8.14 9.44
CA ASP A 245 30.10 -8.62 10.63
C ASP A 245 29.23 -9.47 11.54
N TYR A 246 29.80 -10.60 11.96
CA TYR A 246 29.19 -11.50 12.93
C TYR A 246 29.61 -11.11 14.35
N LEU A 247 28.67 -10.55 15.10
CA LEU A 247 28.88 -10.04 16.45
C LEU A 247 28.64 -11.15 17.47
N THR A 248 29.72 -11.62 18.10
CA THR A 248 29.71 -12.66 19.14
C THR A 248 29.58 -12.08 20.56
N ASP A 249 29.83 -10.78 20.71
CA ASP A 249 29.61 -9.99 21.92
C ASP A 249 28.80 -8.74 21.54
N ILE A 250 27.49 -8.78 21.76
CA ILE A 250 26.57 -7.70 21.40
C ILE A 250 26.73 -6.45 22.27
N HIS A 251 27.45 -6.53 23.40
CA HIS A 251 27.68 -5.38 24.28
C HIS A 251 28.86 -4.51 23.83
N ARG A 252 29.68 -5.01 22.89
CA ARG A 252 30.73 -4.21 22.26
C ARG A 252 30.09 -3.09 21.42
N PRO A 253 30.56 -1.83 21.54
CA PRO A 253 30.11 -0.76 20.66
C PRO A 253 30.40 -1.09 19.20
N ILE A 254 29.47 -0.73 18.33
CA ILE A 254 29.59 -0.84 16.89
C ILE A 254 29.79 0.57 16.35
N THR A 255 30.84 0.76 15.56
CA THR A 255 31.12 2.03 14.90
C THR A 255 30.88 1.90 13.41
N PHE A 256 30.20 2.88 12.82
CA PHE A 256 29.98 2.98 11.38
C PHE A 256 29.90 4.43 10.91
N ALA A 257 30.11 4.65 9.61
CA ALA A 257 30.04 5.99 9.03
C ALA A 257 28.61 6.32 8.55
N THR A 258 28.12 7.52 8.88
CA THR A 258 26.80 8.05 8.49
C THR A 258 26.91 8.97 7.28
N LEU A 259 27.68 8.55 6.27
CA LEU A 259 27.90 9.30 5.03
C LEU A 259 26.65 9.31 4.16
N ASN A 260 26.48 10.33 3.31
CA ASN A 260 25.38 10.40 2.33
C ASN A 260 25.35 9.19 1.37
N SER A 261 26.46 8.50 1.20
CA SER A 261 26.59 7.25 0.44
C SER A 261 25.96 6.02 1.13
N LEU A 262 25.63 6.08 2.43
CA LEU A 262 25.01 4.96 3.16
C LEU A 262 23.60 4.70 2.62
N ARG A 263 23.40 3.55 1.98
CA ARG A 263 22.12 3.12 1.41
C ARG A 263 21.27 2.31 2.38
N CYS A 264 21.92 1.46 3.16
CA CYS A 264 21.25 0.49 4.02
C CYS A 264 22.08 0.23 5.26
N LEU A 265 21.41 0.15 6.41
CA LEU A 265 22.01 -0.33 7.66
C LEU A 265 21.05 -1.35 8.27
N ARG A 266 21.55 -2.55 8.55
CA ARG A 266 20.77 -3.64 9.16
C ARG A 266 21.53 -4.27 10.30
N VAL A 267 20.81 -4.55 11.38
CA VAL A 267 21.26 -5.42 12.47
C VAL A 267 20.18 -6.47 12.64
N ASN A 268 20.50 -7.70 12.20
CA ASN A 268 19.62 -8.85 12.32
C ASN A 268 20.08 -9.72 13.47
N GLU A 269 19.12 -10.20 14.26
CA GLU A 269 19.38 -11.18 15.31
C GLU A 269 19.43 -12.59 14.74
N THR A 270 20.41 -13.38 15.16
CA THR A 270 20.48 -14.82 14.90
C THR A 270 20.19 -15.59 16.18
N LYS A 271 19.31 -16.59 16.06
CA LYS A 271 18.70 -17.41 17.13
C LYS A 271 19.52 -17.51 18.41
N ALA A 272 18.87 -17.23 19.55
CA ALA A 272 19.45 -17.43 20.85
C ALA A 272 19.66 -18.94 21.11
N TYR A 273 20.89 -19.36 21.37
CA TYR A 273 21.20 -20.75 21.72
C TYR A 273 21.36 -20.89 23.23
N TYR A 274 20.73 -21.92 23.79
CA TYR A 274 20.82 -22.25 25.21
C TYR A 274 22.13 -23.01 25.47
N GLU A 275 23.17 -22.31 25.96
CA GLU A 275 24.37 -22.99 26.44
C GLU A 275 24.08 -23.69 27.79
N ARG A 276 24.74 -24.83 28.05
CA ARG A 276 24.58 -25.69 29.27
C ARG A 276 24.80 -24.98 30.62
N ILE A 277 25.03 -23.67 30.64
CA ILE A 277 25.34 -22.84 31.81
C ILE A 277 24.32 -21.68 31.93
N TYR A 278 23.01 -21.96 31.95
CA TYR A 278 21.91 -21.03 32.32
C TYR A 278 21.99 -19.56 31.83
N LYS A 279 22.63 -19.26 30.70
CA LYS A 279 22.73 -17.91 30.12
C LYS A 279 22.48 -17.96 28.62
N TRP A 280 21.54 -17.12 28.18
CA TRP A 280 21.26 -16.89 26.78
C TRP A 280 22.40 -16.06 26.18
N LYS A 281 22.98 -16.52 25.07
CA LYS A 281 23.97 -15.75 24.31
C LYS A 281 23.34 -15.30 23.00
N TRP A 282 23.28 -13.99 22.80
CA TRP A 282 22.73 -13.37 21.61
C TRP A 282 23.86 -13.12 20.60
N ASN A 283 23.64 -13.53 19.35
CA ASN A 283 24.52 -13.21 18.25
C ASN A 283 23.77 -12.34 17.24
N ALA A 284 24.43 -11.31 16.73
CA ALA A 284 23.84 -10.42 15.73
C ALA A 284 24.71 -10.34 14.47
N ILE A 285 24.05 -10.14 13.33
CA ILE A 285 24.72 -9.84 12.07
C ILE A 285 24.54 -8.34 11.80
N PHE A 286 25.64 -7.61 11.81
CA PHE A 286 25.69 -6.21 11.40
C PHE A 286 25.94 -6.14 9.89
N ARG A 287 25.16 -5.31 9.19
CA ARG A 287 25.32 -5.04 7.76
C ARG A 287 25.21 -3.55 7.49
N ALA A 288 26.17 -2.97 6.78
CA ALA A 288 26.10 -1.61 6.24
C ALA A 288 26.46 -1.61 4.77
N GLU A 289 25.69 -0.90 3.94
CA GLU A 289 25.89 -0.82 2.50
C GLU A 289 26.09 0.63 2.07
N TYR A 290 27.19 0.90 1.37
CA TYR A 290 27.58 2.21 0.87
C TYR A 290 27.69 2.20 -0.65
N ASP A 291 27.19 3.25 -1.30
CA ASP A 291 27.39 3.53 -2.72
C ASP A 291 28.62 4.43 -2.90
N LEU A 292 29.75 3.82 -3.28
CA LEU A 292 31.02 4.54 -3.42
C LEU A 292 31.03 5.50 -4.63
N SER A 293 30.06 5.34 -5.54
CA SER A 293 29.83 6.22 -6.68
C SER A 293 29.11 7.52 -6.28
N ALA A 294 28.41 7.50 -5.14
CA ALA A 294 27.69 8.64 -4.57
C ALA A 294 28.47 9.34 -3.44
N MET A 295 29.76 9.04 -3.27
CA MET A 295 30.66 9.73 -2.35
C MET A 295 30.95 11.14 -2.87
N GLU A 296 30.45 12.18 -2.20
CA GLU A 296 30.84 13.57 -2.44
C GLU A 296 32.07 13.95 -1.61
N ASP A 297 32.83 14.96 -2.06
CA ASP A 297 33.89 15.63 -1.28
C ASP A 297 33.27 16.46 -0.14
N ASP A 298 32.65 15.78 0.82
CA ASP A 298 31.99 16.43 1.95
C ASP A 298 33.05 17.02 2.91
N SER A 299 33.05 18.35 3.05
CA SER A 299 33.97 19.15 3.86
C SER A 299 33.85 18.92 5.38
N ASN A 300 32.94 18.07 5.83
CA ASN A 300 32.71 17.77 7.24
C ASN A 300 33.82 16.89 7.81
N SER A 301 34.20 17.14 9.06
CA SER A 301 35.19 16.30 9.76
C SER A 301 34.68 14.85 9.87
N ILE A 302 35.58 13.86 9.78
CA ILE A 302 35.21 12.44 9.88
C ILE A 302 34.58 12.13 11.24
N GLU A 303 35.04 12.78 12.31
CA GLU A 303 34.49 12.62 13.66
C GLU A 303 32.99 12.97 13.72
N ASP A 304 32.55 13.96 12.95
CA ASP A 304 31.15 14.34 12.86
C ASP A 304 30.30 13.27 12.15
N SER A 305 30.91 12.55 11.18
CA SER A 305 30.26 11.55 10.32
C SER A 305 30.35 10.11 10.84
N LEU A 306 30.87 9.89 12.06
CA LEU A 306 30.86 8.59 12.71
C LEU A 306 29.71 8.47 13.71
N ALA A 307 29.04 7.33 13.68
CA ALA A 307 28.08 6.90 14.69
C ALA A 307 28.61 5.66 15.38
N THR A 308 28.63 5.72 16.71
CA THR A 308 28.90 4.57 17.57
C THR A 308 27.63 4.26 18.36
N ILE A 309 27.18 3.01 18.29
CA ILE A 309 26.00 2.52 19.02
C ILE A 309 26.40 1.32 19.88
N ARG A 310 25.72 1.13 21.01
CA ARG A 310 25.80 -0.13 21.78
C ARG A 310 24.48 -0.86 21.60
N LEU A 311 24.54 -2.12 21.17
CA LEU A 311 23.33 -2.92 20.98
C LEU A 311 22.80 -3.40 22.33
N GLY A 312 21.49 -3.24 22.53
CA GLY A 312 20.78 -3.94 23.59
C GLY A 312 20.50 -5.39 23.19
N GLU A 313 20.25 -6.24 24.17
CA GLU A 313 19.76 -7.61 23.93
C GLU A 313 18.49 -7.57 23.08
N GLY A 314 18.43 -8.37 22.01
CA GLY A 314 17.24 -8.50 21.16
C GLY A 314 16.85 -7.27 20.33
N VAL A 315 17.78 -6.34 20.06
CA VAL A 315 17.53 -5.20 19.18
C VAL A 315 17.75 -5.56 17.72
N LYS A 316 16.76 -5.27 16.87
CA LYS A 316 16.90 -5.27 15.41
C LYS A 316 16.83 -3.83 14.89
N ILE A 317 17.71 -3.51 13.96
CA ILE A 317 17.80 -2.19 13.31
C ILE A 317 17.63 -2.40 11.81
N LYS A 318 16.77 -1.63 11.16
CA LYS A 318 16.64 -1.57 9.69
C LYS A 318 16.54 -0.10 9.29
N PHE A 319 17.52 0.41 8.57
CA PHE A 319 17.49 1.72 7.96
C PHE A 319 17.61 1.60 6.45
N ILE A 320 16.73 2.31 5.74
CA ILE A 320 16.71 2.39 4.28
C ILE A 320 16.75 3.86 3.88
N TRP A 321 17.83 4.25 3.19
CA TRP A 321 18.08 5.64 2.80
C TRP A 321 17.01 6.21 1.86
N SER A 322 16.56 5.42 0.87
CA SER A 322 15.57 5.86 -0.12
C SER A 322 14.20 6.16 0.50
N GLU A 323 13.89 5.55 1.64
CA GLU A 323 12.65 5.79 2.39
C GLU A 323 12.83 6.84 3.50
N GLY A 324 14.07 7.21 3.81
CA GLY A 324 14.41 7.99 4.99
C GLY A 324 13.94 7.34 6.30
N LYS A 325 13.79 6.00 6.31
CA LYS A 325 13.09 5.26 7.36
C LYS A 325 14.07 4.48 8.21
N LEU A 326 14.06 4.75 9.51
CA LEU A 326 14.70 3.95 10.56
C LEU A 326 13.63 3.14 11.30
N GLU A 327 13.74 1.83 11.26
CA GLU A 327 12.93 0.88 12.02
C GLU A 327 13.77 0.20 13.10
N LEU A 328 13.29 0.28 14.33
CA LEU A 328 13.87 -0.36 15.51
C LEU A 328 12.87 -1.37 16.06
N LYS A 329 13.25 -2.64 16.15
CA LYS A 329 12.48 -3.66 16.89
C LYS A 329 13.23 -3.98 18.18
N LEU A 330 12.55 -3.80 19.31
CA LEU A 330 13.12 -3.86 20.64
C LEU A 330 12.56 -5.06 21.41
N HIS A 331 13.43 -5.74 22.15
CA HIS A 331 13.09 -6.78 23.10
C HIS A 331 12.93 -6.21 24.51
N ASN A 332 12.38 -6.98 25.46
CA ASN A 332 12.01 -6.46 26.80
C ASN A 332 13.14 -5.86 27.64
N LYS A 333 14.39 -6.27 27.41
CA LYS A 333 15.56 -5.84 28.17
C LYS A 333 16.45 -4.85 27.42
N SER A 334 16.05 -4.44 26.21
CA SER A 334 16.86 -3.55 25.39
C SER A 334 16.94 -2.14 26.00
N ASN A 335 18.16 -1.60 26.16
CA ASN A 335 18.37 -0.20 26.45
C ASN A 335 18.75 0.56 25.17
N ILE A 336 17.93 1.52 24.75
CA ILE A 336 18.17 2.33 23.54
C ILE A 336 18.77 3.71 23.82
N SER A 337 19.04 4.05 25.09
CA SER A 337 19.57 5.38 25.45
C SER A 337 20.92 5.70 24.79
N GLU A 338 21.71 4.66 24.49
CA GLU A 338 23.03 4.75 23.86
C GLU A 338 22.99 4.68 22.32
N MET A 339 21.80 4.66 21.72
CA MET A 339 21.60 4.63 20.26
C MET A 339 21.35 6.01 19.67
N GLY A 340 21.51 7.08 20.44
CA GLY A 340 21.22 8.44 19.96
C GLY A 340 22.07 8.90 18.78
N SER A 341 23.22 8.26 18.52
CA SER A 341 24.04 8.52 17.33
C SER A 341 23.36 8.11 16.01
N LEU A 342 22.28 7.31 16.06
CA LEU A 342 21.43 7.03 14.88
C LEU A 342 20.73 8.28 14.34
N SER A 343 20.61 9.35 15.13
CA SER A 343 20.17 10.65 14.65
C SER A 343 21.08 11.22 13.55
N LYS A 344 22.35 10.79 13.48
CA LYS A 344 23.28 11.22 12.43
C LYS A 344 23.01 10.57 11.07
N LEU A 345 22.08 9.61 10.97
CA LEU A 345 21.78 8.93 9.71
C LEU A 345 21.32 9.94 8.65
N PRO A 346 21.87 9.85 7.42
CA PRO A 346 21.51 10.75 6.33
C PRO A 346 20.05 10.56 5.92
N ASN A 347 19.38 11.63 5.50
CA ASN A 347 17.99 11.59 5.00
C ASN A 347 16.97 10.99 5.99
N LEU A 348 17.23 10.98 7.29
CA LEU A 348 16.31 10.44 8.29
C LEU A 348 15.07 11.34 8.44
N THR A 349 13.91 10.87 7.99
CA THR A 349 12.63 11.58 8.07
C THR A 349 11.53 10.77 8.75
N ARG A 350 11.70 9.45 8.86
CA ARG A 350 10.71 8.52 9.42
C ARG A 350 11.35 7.63 10.48
N LEU A 351 10.71 7.55 11.64
CA LEU A 351 11.09 6.67 12.73
C LEU A 351 9.95 5.69 13.01
N VAL A 352 10.27 4.41 13.06
CA VAL A 352 9.38 3.34 13.51
C VAL A 352 10.04 2.61 14.67
N VAL A 353 9.43 2.65 15.84
CA VAL A 353 9.85 1.87 17.00
C VAL A 353 8.81 0.81 17.28
N GLN A 354 9.21 -0.44 17.34
CA GLN A 354 8.37 -1.58 17.73
C GLN A 354 8.91 -2.14 19.04
N ASN A 355 8.19 -1.95 20.13
CA ASN A 355 8.58 -2.50 21.42
C ASN A 355 7.46 -3.38 21.95
N LYS A 356 7.58 -4.70 21.82
CA LYS A 356 6.50 -5.65 22.14
C LYS A 356 6.12 -5.73 23.63
N THR A 357 6.70 -4.95 24.55
CA THR A 357 6.66 -5.34 25.97
C THR A 357 6.28 -4.24 26.97
N TYR A 358 5.63 -4.69 28.05
CA TYR A 358 4.93 -3.89 29.06
C TYR A 358 5.81 -3.49 30.26
N CYS A 359 7.04 -3.98 30.35
CA CYS A 359 7.94 -3.77 31.49
C CYS A 359 9.28 -3.22 31.01
N LEU A 360 9.49 -1.91 31.17
CA LEU A 360 10.79 -1.28 30.95
C LEU A 360 11.58 -1.38 32.26
N GLU A 361 12.67 -2.15 32.28
CA GLU A 361 13.70 -1.99 33.33
C GLU A 361 14.36 -0.60 33.24
N ASN A 362 14.27 0.07 32.08
CA ASN A 362 14.82 1.40 31.79
C ASN A 362 13.76 2.36 31.20
N PRO A 363 12.88 2.96 32.02
CA PRO A 363 11.74 3.76 31.56
C PRO A 363 12.13 5.03 30.77
N ASP A 364 13.31 5.62 31.04
CA ASP A 364 13.75 6.86 30.37
C ASP A 364 14.55 6.62 29.07
N SER A 365 14.80 5.37 28.71
CA SER A 365 15.70 5.04 27.59
C SER A 365 15.23 5.61 26.25
N LEU A 366 13.92 5.56 25.98
CA LEU A 366 13.31 6.12 24.78
C LEU A 366 13.26 7.65 24.83
N ALA A 367 13.06 8.28 25.99
CA ALA A 367 13.15 9.75 26.12
C ALA A 367 14.55 10.24 25.73
N ILE A 368 15.61 9.59 26.23
CA ILE A 368 17.00 9.94 25.91
C ILE A 368 17.28 9.77 24.41
N PHE A 369 16.79 8.68 23.81
CA PHE A 369 16.88 8.46 22.38
C PHE A 369 16.14 9.55 21.58
N LEU A 370 14.90 9.86 21.93
CA LEU A 370 14.10 10.89 21.25
C LEU A 370 14.68 12.29 21.40
N ARG A 371 15.34 12.59 22.53
CA ARG A 371 16.07 13.85 22.70
C ARG A 371 17.17 14.03 21.66
N SER A 372 17.85 12.94 21.26
CA SER A 372 18.82 12.98 20.16
C SER A 372 18.17 13.13 18.78
N MET A 373 16.89 12.75 18.67
CA MET A 373 16.09 12.89 17.46
C MET A 373 15.46 14.28 17.28
N ALA A 374 15.50 15.11 18.32
CA ALA A 374 15.11 16.52 18.24
C ALA A 374 16.19 17.30 17.47
N PRO A 375 15.86 17.95 16.34
CA PRO A 375 16.86 18.41 15.40
C PRO A 375 17.68 19.60 15.92
N ASN A 376 19.01 19.46 15.85
CA ASN A 376 19.99 20.55 15.93
C ASN A 376 20.53 20.96 14.54
N GLY A 377 19.85 20.58 13.44
CA GLY A 377 20.09 21.11 12.10
C GLY A 377 20.47 20.12 10.99
N SER A 378 20.74 18.84 11.28
CA SER A 378 21.23 17.87 10.27
C SER A 378 20.15 17.03 9.56
N PHE A 379 18.96 16.86 10.16
CA PHE A 379 17.81 16.17 9.58
C PHE A 379 16.52 16.72 10.18
N ALA A 380 15.36 16.38 9.61
CA ALA A 380 14.06 16.80 10.12
C ALA A 380 13.14 15.57 10.21
N LEU A 381 12.93 15.05 11.42
CA LEU A 381 12.03 13.92 11.64
C LEU A 381 10.58 14.38 11.41
N LYS A 382 9.91 13.80 10.42
CA LYS A 382 8.56 14.22 9.99
C LYS A 382 7.48 13.19 10.31
N SER A 383 7.85 11.91 10.47
CA SER A 383 6.94 10.84 10.87
C SER A 383 7.52 10.03 12.01
N CYS A 384 6.74 9.81 13.06
CA CYS A 384 7.12 8.94 14.17
C CYS A 384 6.00 7.95 14.47
N LYS A 385 6.33 6.66 14.41
CA LYS A 385 5.45 5.53 14.76
C LYS A 385 6.07 4.78 15.92
N ILE A 386 5.35 4.66 17.04
CA ILE A 386 5.81 3.93 18.23
C ILE A 386 4.75 2.89 18.60
N ASN A 387 5.05 1.63 18.32
CA ASN A 387 4.12 0.51 18.47
C ASN A 387 4.43 -0.27 19.75
N TYR A 388 3.38 -0.71 20.43
CA TYR A 388 3.41 -1.58 21.61
C TYR A 388 4.19 -1.03 22.83
N ALA A 389 4.87 0.11 22.72
CA ALA A 389 5.55 0.78 23.83
C ALA A 389 4.58 1.63 24.66
N ARG A 390 4.73 1.59 25.99
CA ARG A 390 4.08 2.54 26.90
C ARG A 390 4.88 3.85 26.88
N LEU A 391 4.32 4.91 26.29
CA LEU A 391 4.93 6.24 26.39
C LEU A 391 4.54 6.91 27.71
N HIS A 392 5.54 7.30 28.47
CA HIS A 392 5.48 8.14 29.65
C HIS A 392 5.67 9.63 29.30
N GLN A 393 5.47 10.49 30.31
CA GLN A 393 5.56 11.94 30.19
C GLN A 393 6.83 12.43 29.49
N ALA A 394 7.99 11.92 29.91
CA ALA A 394 9.29 12.37 29.41
C ALA A 394 9.44 12.09 27.90
N GLU A 395 8.99 10.94 27.39
CA GLU A 395 9.07 10.64 25.96
C GLU A 395 8.17 11.55 25.13
N ILE A 396 6.99 11.87 25.65
CA ILE A 396 6.03 12.72 24.96
C ILE A 396 6.49 14.17 24.94
N GLU A 397 7.11 14.65 26.02
CA GLU A 397 7.75 15.96 26.05
C GLU A 397 8.89 16.07 25.03
N GLU A 398 9.71 15.03 24.86
CA GLU A 398 10.74 15.02 23.83
C GLU A 398 10.15 14.95 22.41
N LEU A 399 9.09 14.16 22.17
CA LEU A 399 8.35 14.19 20.90
C LEU A 399 7.79 15.57 20.57
N ALA A 400 7.25 16.27 21.57
CA ALA A 400 6.67 17.60 21.40
C ALA A 400 7.70 18.66 20.97
N LYS A 401 8.99 18.46 21.28
CA LYS A 401 10.09 19.33 20.84
C LYS A 401 10.43 19.15 19.36
N ILE A 402 10.01 18.07 18.71
CA ILE A 402 10.27 17.78 17.30
C ILE A 402 9.30 18.58 16.42
N LYS A 403 9.62 19.85 16.16
CA LYS A 403 8.75 20.78 15.41
C LYS A 403 8.48 20.36 13.97
N SER A 404 9.33 19.52 13.38
CA SER A 404 9.16 18.99 12.02
C SER A 404 8.11 17.89 11.90
N LEU A 405 7.61 17.37 13.02
CA LEU A 405 6.70 16.22 13.04
C LEU A 405 5.33 16.57 12.44
N ARG A 406 4.92 15.76 11.44
CA ARG A 406 3.64 15.87 10.73
C ARG A 406 2.73 14.68 10.94
N PHE A 407 3.32 13.51 11.14
CA PHE A 407 2.61 12.29 11.45
C PHE A 407 3.09 11.70 12.77
N LEU A 408 2.15 11.46 13.68
CA LEU A 408 2.40 10.77 14.94
C LEU A 408 1.44 9.60 15.08
N ALA A 409 1.98 8.40 15.27
CA ALA A 409 1.22 7.23 15.66
C ALA A 409 1.84 6.58 16.90
N CYS A 410 1.13 6.49 18.02
CA CYS A 410 1.68 5.87 19.23
C CYS A 410 0.62 5.30 20.16
N HIS A 411 1.07 4.51 21.13
CA HIS A 411 0.28 4.12 22.29
C HIS A 411 0.61 5.01 23.49
N LEU A 412 -0.43 5.44 24.22
CA LEU A 412 -0.31 6.26 25.42
C LEU A 412 -0.80 5.47 26.65
N HIS A 413 -0.12 5.64 27.79
CA HIS A 413 -0.49 5.05 29.07
C HIS A 413 -0.34 6.10 30.18
N ASP A 414 -1.38 6.31 30.99
CA ASP A 414 -1.47 7.31 32.06
C ASP A 414 -1.17 8.76 31.65
N VAL A 415 -2.21 9.60 31.56
CA VAL A 415 -2.12 10.92 30.94
C VAL A 415 -2.62 12.08 31.83
N PRO A 416 -1.87 12.48 32.88
CA PRO A 416 -2.09 13.78 33.50
C PRO A 416 -1.28 14.87 32.79
N ASP A 417 -1.97 15.89 32.28
CA ASP A 417 -1.46 17.24 31.96
C ASP A 417 -0.35 17.35 30.89
N ILE A 418 -0.39 16.51 29.86
CA ILE A 418 0.59 16.57 28.78
C ILE A 418 0.27 17.71 27.80
N ASN A 419 1.25 18.60 27.62
CA ASN A 419 1.11 19.77 26.77
C ASN A 419 1.66 19.53 25.35
N PHE A 420 0.79 19.09 24.44
CA PHE A 420 1.11 18.96 23.01
C PHE A 420 1.14 20.29 22.24
N SER A 421 1.02 21.45 22.91
CA SER A 421 0.94 22.76 22.24
C SER A 421 2.14 23.10 21.34
N GLN A 422 3.28 22.45 21.56
CA GLN A 422 4.51 22.66 20.79
C GLN A 422 4.49 21.95 19.42
N MET A 423 3.57 21.00 19.19
CA MET A 423 3.43 20.27 17.92
C MET A 423 2.59 21.07 16.90
N THR A 424 3.12 22.19 16.40
CA THR A 424 2.35 23.12 15.56
C THR A 424 2.12 22.65 14.12
N ASN A 425 2.91 21.70 13.63
CA ASN A 425 2.89 21.22 12.24
C ASN A 425 2.25 19.83 12.08
N LEU A 426 1.58 19.33 13.13
CA LEU A 426 0.99 18.00 13.11
C LEU A 426 -0.22 17.97 12.17
N GLN A 427 -0.10 17.23 11.07
CA GLN A 427 -1.15 17.08 10.07
C GLN A 427 -2.03 15.87 10.38
N HIS A 428 -1.41 14.76 10.77
CA HIS A 428 -2.07 13.49 10.97
C HIS A 428 -1.66 12.87 12.31
N MET A 429 -2.65 12.29 13.01
CA MET A 429 -2.43 11.74 14.34
C MET A 429 -3.26 10.48 14.57
N LYS A 430 -2.62 9.43 15.12
CA LYS A 430 -3.28 8.18 15.50
C LYS A 430 -2.81 7.71 16.87
N LEU A 431 -3.66 7.84 17.88
CA LEU A 431 -3.31 7.53 19.26
C LEU A 431 -4.12 6.34 19.75
N ASN A 432 -3.47 5.42 20.45
CA ASN A 432 -4.13 4.28 21.08
C ASN A 432 -3.93 4.34 22.61
N PHE A 433 -5.01 4.54 23.34
CA PHE A 433 -5.08 4.56 24.79
C PHE A 433 -5.49 3.17 25.28
N ARG A 434 -4.60 2.50 26.02
CA ARG A 434 -4.85 1.15 26.56
C ARG A 434 -5.71 1.13 27.84
N GLN A 435 -6.14 2.28 28.34
CA GLN A 435 -7.00 2.40 29.52
C GLN A 435 -8.15 3.40 29.29
N ASN A 436 -9.22 3.27 30.08
CA ASN A 436 -10.51 3.95 29.86
C ASN A 436 -10.56 5.39 30.38
N PHE A 437 -9.47 5.91 30.95
CA PHE A 437 -9.42 7.25 31.52
C PHE A 437 -8.72 8.24 30.58
N ILE A 438 -9.42 8.68 29.54
CA ILE A 438 -8.95 9.83 28.76
C ILE A 438 -9.44 11.10 29.47
N THR A 439 -8.51 11.90 30.00
CA THR A 439 -8.86 13.17 30.65
C THR A 439 -9.31 14.20 29.62
N SER A 440 -10.24 15.07 30.01
CA SER A 440 -10.91 15.99 29.09
C SER A 440 -9.95 16.97 28.40
N ASN A 441 -9.01 17.57 29.13
CA ASN A 441 -8.10 18.58 28.59
C ASN A 441 -7.15 18.04 27.51
N VAL A 442 -6.78 16.76 27.59
CA VAL A 442 -5.83 16.15 26.66
C VAL A 442 -6.44 15.97 25.28
N ILE A 443 -7.68 15.47 25.20
CA ILE A 443 -8.39 15.26 23.92
C ILE A 443 -8.50 16.57 23.15
N HIS A 444 -8.96 17.64 23.81
CA HIS A 444 -9.10 18.94 23.16
C HIS A 444 -7.73 19.47 22.68
N ASN A 445 -6.69 19.39 23.51
CA ASN A 445 -5.36 19.86 23.13
C ASN A 445 -4.78 19.09 21.94
N LEU A 446 -5.00 17.78 21.89
CA LEU A 446 -4.55 16.93 20.79
C LEU A 446 -5.30 17.22 19.49
N LEU A 447 -6.63 17.18 19.55
CA LEU A 447 -7.49 17.33 18.36
C LEU A 447 -7.45 18.77 17.82
N SER A 448 -7.31 19.78 18.68
CA SER A 448 -7.22 21.19 18.26
C SER A 448 -5.95 21.53 17.47
N LYS A 449 -4.88 20.72 17.58
CA LYS A 449 -3.61 20.95 16.88
C LYS A 449 -3.45 20.19 15.59
N CYS A 450 -4.11 19.05 15.46
CA CYS A 450 -4.10 18.28 14.23
C CYS A 450 -4.79 19.04 13.10
N GLN A 451 -4.11 19.26 11.97
CA GLN A 451 -4.60 20.10 10.87
C GLN A 451 -5.47 19.36 9.84
N VAL A 452 -5.29 18.05 9.68
CA VAL A 452 -5.97 17.27 8.62
C VAL A 452 -6.90 16.23 9.23
N GLN A 453 -6.35 15.22 9.91
CA GLN A 453 -7.11 14.11 10.45
C GLN A 453 -6.50 13.53 11.73
N ALA A 454 -7.33 13.33 12.74
CA ALA A 454 -6.93 12.72 13.99
C ALA A 454 -7.84 11.54 14.34
N THR A 455 -7.24 10.46 14.81
CA THR A 455 -7.98 9.32 15.39
C THR A 455 -7.43 8.98 16.77
N ILE A 456 -8.33 8.91 17.74
CA ILE A 456 -8.05 8.47 19.11
C ILE A 456 -8.80 7.17 19.33
N PHE A 457 -8.08 6.11 19.64
CA PHE A 457 -8.62 4.79 19.98
C PHE A 457 -8.47 4.57 21.47
N SER A 458 -9.52 4.08 22.14
CA SER A 458 -9.44 3.40 23.42
C SER A 458 -10.24 2.11 23.39
N GLU A 459 -10.27 1.38 24.50
CA GLU A 459 -11.07 0.16 24.64
C GLU A 459 -12.57 0.45 24.43
N ASP A 460 -13.06 1.55 25.02
CA ASP A 460 -14.48 1.88 25.08
C ASP A 460 -14.93 2.90 24.00
N VAL A 461 -14.03 3.71 23.46
CA VAL A 461 -14.38 4.78 22.52
C VAL A 461 -13.34 4.97 21.43
N THR A 462 -13.79 5.16 20.20
CA THR A 462 -12.96 5.62 19.09
C THR A 462 -13.49 6.96 18.61
N ILE A 463 -12.62 7.96 18.55
CA ILE A 463 -12.96 9.32 18.10
C ILE A 463 -12.17 9.61 16.84
N THR A 464 -12.85 9.94 15.75
CA THR A 464 -12.22 10.34 14.50
C THR A 464 -12.66 11.74 14.11
N LEU A 465 -11.69 12.61 13.84
CA LEU A 465 -11.89 13.99 13.40
C LEU A 465 -11.35 14.17 11.98
N TRP A 466 -12.20 14.63 11.07
CA TRP A 466 -11.83 15.06 9.72
C TRP A 466 -12.05 16.56 9.59
N ARG A 467 -10.97 17.34 9.53
CA ARG A 467 -11.10 18.81 9.48
C ARG A 467 -11.61 19.34 8.16
N ALA A 468 -11.18 18.75 7.04
CA ALA A 468 -11.63 19.16 5.71
C ALA A 468 -13.16 18.96 5.54
N GLU A 469 -13.68 17.89 6.11
CA GLU A 469 -15.10 17.53 6.08
C GLU A 469 -15.90 18.17 7.21
N LYS A 470 -15.24 18.82 8.18
CA LYS A 470 -15.87 19.36 9.40
C LYS A 470 -16.68 18.32 10.18
N ARG A 471 -16.24 17.06 10.09
CA ARG A 471 -16.91 15.87 10.61
C ARG A 471 -16.19 15.34 11.84
N LEU A 472 -16.95 15.08 12.89
CA LEU A 472 -16.52 14.37 14.09
C LEU A 472 -17.33 13.09 14.23
N GLU A 473 -16.65 11.97 14.35
CA GLU A 473 -17.28 10.67 14.58
C GLU A 473 -16.82 10.06 15.89
N ILE A 474 -17.78 9.49 16.62
CA ILE A 474 -17.60 8.87 17.93
C ILE A 474 -18.19 7.48 17.85
N TYR A 475 -17.34 6.47 17.83
CA TYR A 475 -17.74 5.07 17.89
C TYR A 475 -17.60 4.55 19.32
N LEU A 476 -18.70 4.05 19.89
CA LEU A 476 -18.80 3.66 21.29
C LEU A 476 -18.83 2.12 21.42
N ARG A 477 -18.11 1.59 22.41
CA ARG A 477 -18.05 0.17 22.80
C ARG A 477 -18.22 0.06 24.31
N ASN A 478 -19.45 -0.13 24.77
CA ASN A 478 -19.78 -0.27 26.20
C ASN A 478 -19.21 0.84 27.10
N CYS A 479 -19.17 2.08 26.61
CA CYS A 479 -18.55 3.18 27.33
C CYS A 479 -19.46 3.72 28.46
N GLU A 480 -18.98 3.66 29.71
CA GLU A 480 -19.67 4.20 30.89
C GLU A 480 -19.19 5.62 31.27
N ASN A 481 -18.02 6.05 30.76
CA ASN A 481 -17.44 7.36 31.05
C ASN A 481 -17.69 8.33 29.88
N THR A 482 -18.33 9.47 30.14
CA THR A 482 -18.67 10.47 29.12
C THR A 482 -17.92 11.80 29.25
N ASP A 483 -16.94 11.87 30.16
CA ASP A 483 -16.13 13.07 30.39
C ASP A 483 -15.35 13.52 29.14
N PHE A 484 -15.15 12.59 28.19
CA PHE A 484 -14.55 12.89 26.89
C PHE A 484 -15.44 13.79 26.01
N ALA A 485 -16.75 13.90 26.26
CA ALA A 485 -17.65 14.70 25.42
C ALA A 485 -17.47 16.22 25.63
N ILE A 486 -17.26 16.66 26.87
CA ILE A 486 -17.03 18.06 27.26
C ILE A 486 -15.93 18.74 26.42
N PRO A 487 -14.72 18.16 26.25
CA PRO A 487 -13.68 18.77 25.43
C PRO A 487 -13.96 18.69 23.93
N LEU A 488 -14.65 17.64 23.46
CA LEU A 488 -15.03 17.52 22.05
C LEU A 488 -16.03 18.60 21.65
N ALA A 489 -16.99 18.91 22.53
CA ALA A 489 -17.97 19.96 22.33
C ALA A 489 -17.35 21.37 22.21
N LYS A 490 -16.11 21.58 22.68
CA LYS A 490 -15.37 22.84 22.54
C LYS A 490 -14.62 22.98 21.22
N LEU A 491 -14.56 21.92 20.41
CA LEU A 491 -13.90 21.97 19.10
C LEU A 491 -14.64 22.94 18.19
N LYS A 492 -13.87 23.84 17.56
CA LYS A 492 -14.40 24.79 16.57
C LYS A 492 -14.42 24.16 15.18
N ASP A 493 -15.26 24.71 14.32
CA ASP A 493 -15.38 24.37 12.89
C ASP A 493 -15.87 22.94 12.61
N ILE A 494 -16.65 22.36 13.53
CA ILE A 494 -17.34 21.07 13.35
C ILE A 494 -18.83 21.34 13.15
N ASN A 495 -19.42 20.81 12.08
CA ASN A 495 -20.85 20.92 11.81
C ASN A 495 -21.57 19.57 11.77
N THR A 496 -20.84 18.47 11.53
CA THR A 496 -21.40 17.12 11.46
C THR A 496 -20.87 16.28 12.62
N LEU A 497 -21.77 15.76 13.44
CA LEU A 497 -21.48 14.81 14.52
C LEU A 497 -22.14 13.47 14.20
N VAL A 498 -21.34 12.40 14.23
CA VAL A 498 -21.79 11.03 14.00
C VAL A 498 -21.48 10.21 15.24
N ILE A 499 -22.48 9.55 15.81
CA ILE A 499 -22.29 8.67 16.98
C ILE A 499 -22.82 7.28 16.61
N LEU A 500 -21.96 6.27 16.71
CA LEU A 500 -22.25 4.90 16.27
C LEU A 500 -21.74 3.88 17.31
N GLY A 501 -22.10 2.61 17.13
CA GLY A 501 -21.56 1.50 17.91
C GLY A 501 -22.52 0.96 18.97
N HIS A 502 -21.95 0.29 19.97
CA HIS A 502 -22.65 -0.53 20.95
C HIS A 502 -22.51 0.07 22.35
N GLN A 503 -23.59 0.53 22.99
CA GLN A 503 -23.46 1.20 24.30
C GLN A 503 -24.54 0.83 25.33
N ASN A 504 -24.23 1.11 26.60
CA ASN A 504 -25.22 1.30 27.65
C ASN A 504 -25.89 2.68 27.48
N LEU A 505 -27.21 2.67 27.33
CA LEU A 505 -28.01 3.81 26.88
C LEU A 505 -28.13 4.93 27.93
N GLU A 506 -27.87 4.64 29.21
CA GLU A 506 -27.99 5.60 30.33
C GLU A 506 -27.05 6.82 30.21
N TYR A 507 -25.99 6.72 29.40
CA TYR A 507 -24.95 7.74 29.28
C TYR A 507 -25.02 8.59 28.01
N LEU A 508 -25.94 8.32 27.08
CA LEU A 508 -26.01 9.09 25.83
C LEU A 508 -26.40 10.56 26.08
N ASN A 509 -27.35 10.78 26.98
CA ASN A 509 -27.78 12.14 27.34
C ASN A 509 -26.67 13.00 27.93
N THR A 510 -25.71 12.43 28.69
CA THR A 510 -24.61 13.23 29.25
C THR A 510 -23.63 13.69 28.17
N ILE A 511 -23.48 12.93 27.07
CA ILE A 511 -22.76 13.36 25.88
C ILE A 511 -23.47 14.57 25.26
N PHE A 512 -24.79 14.49 25.05
CA PHE A 512 -25.55 15.58 24.44
C PHE A 512 -25.63 16.84 25.31
N ASP A 513 -25.72 16.71 26.63
CA ASP A 513 -25.63 17.83 27.57
C ASP A 513 -24.32 18.60 27.37
N ALA A 514 -23.19 17.89 27.21
CA ALA A 514 -21.91 18.52 26.94
C ALA A 514 -21.90 19.33 25.61
N PHE A 515 -22.56 18.84 24.56
CA PHE A 515 -22.68 19.57 23.28
C PHE A 515 -23.71 20.70 23.33
N ALA A 516 -24.73 20.62 24.17
CA ALA A 516 -25.71 21.69 24.36
C ALA A 516 -25.09 22.88 25.12
N ASP A 517 -24.34 22.61 26.19
CA ASP A 517 -23.77 23.64 27.08
C ASP A 517 -22.66 24.48 26.43
N ASN A 518 -21.96 23.96 25.42
CA ASN A 518 -20.77 24.59 24.84
C ASN A 518 -21.02 25.34 23.51
N LEU A 519 -22.26 25.81 23.26
CA LEU A 519 -22.64 26.58 22.05
C LEU A 519 -22.23 25.87 20.75
N SER A 520 -22.45 24.55 20.67
CA SER A 520 -21.94 23.73 19.57
C SER A 520 -22.45 24.19 18.19
N THR A 521 -21.55 24.20 17.20
CA THR A 521 -21.84 24.55 15.81
C THR A 521 -22.43 23.37 15.01
N ILE A 522 -22.86 22.31 15.68
CA ILE A 522 -23.39 21.10 15.06
C ILE A 522 -24.71 21.42 14.35
N GLU A 523 -24.73 21.25 13.04
CA GLU A 523 -25.92 21.39 12.20
C GLU A 523 -26.46 20.02 11.76
N GLU A 524 -25.62 18.98 11.76
CA GLU A 524 -25.99 17.62 11.37
C GLU A 524 -25.62 16.62 12.47
N LEU A 525 -26.59 15.81 12.89
CA LEU A 525 -26.41 14.75 13.88
C LEU A 525 -26.90 13.41 13.32
N ASP A 526 -26.01 12.42 13.28
CA ASP A 526 -26.32 11.06 12.85
C ASP A 526 -26.14 10.04 13.98
N LEU A 527 -27.23 9.34 14.29
CA LEU A 527 -27.34 8.30 15.31
C LEU A 527 -27.89 6.98 14.75
N SER A 528 -27.92 6.76 13.41
CA SER A 528 -28.62 5.58 12.85
C SER A 528 -27.99 4.24 13.18
N ASP A 529 -26.66 4.18 13.30
CA ASP A 529 -25.95 2.92 13.57
C ASP A 529 -25.62 2.74 15.05
N LEU A 530 -26.41 3.36 15.94
CA LEU A 530 -26.40 3.03 17.36
C LEU A 530 -27.17 1.74 17.63
N GLN A 531 -26.49 0.79 18.25
CA GLN A 531 -27.06 -0.49 18.65
C GLN A 531 -26.87 -0.70 20.17
N PRO A 532 -27.75 -1.46 20.83
CA PRO A 532 -27.52 -1.84 22.22
C PRO A 532 -26.29 -2.75 22.33
N TYR A 533 -25.57 -2.68 23.45
CA TYR A 533 -24.37 -3.51 23.68
C TYR A 533 -24.67 -5.00 23.81
N ARG A 534 -25.87 -5.37 24.28
CA ARG A 534 -26.29 -6.76 24.33
C ARG A 534 -27.53 -6.99 23.49
N SER A 535 -27.59 -8.14 22.83
CA SER A 535 -28.71 -8.56 21.98
C SER A 535 -30.00 -8.84 22.75
N ASP A 536 -29.96 -8.92 24.09
CA ASP A 536 -31.12 -9.08 24.98
C ASP A 536 -31.69 -7.73 25.49
N LEU A 537 -30.99 -6.61 25.25
CA LEU A 537 -31.47 -5.27 25.60
C LEU A 537 -32.31 -4.65 24.47
N GLU A 538 -33.33 -3.87 24.87
CA GLU A 538 -34.13 -3.08 23.94
C GLU A 538 -33.25 -2.07 23.18
N SER A 539 -33.58 -1.81 21.92
CA SER A 539 -32.89 -0.80 21.09
C SER A 539 -33.05 0.62 21.69
N VAL A 540 -32.34 1.63 21.16
CA VAL A 540 -32.27 3.00 21.70
C VAL A 540 -33.67 3.61 21.92
N ARG A 541 -34.01 4.11 23.11
CA ARG A 541 -35.29 4.80 23.36
C ARG A 541 -35.12 6.30 23.27
N PHE A 542 -36.21 7.04 23.01
CA PHE A 542 -36.13 8.50 22.96
C PHE A 542 -35.68 9.12 24.30
N GLU A 543 -36.05 8.52 25.43
CA GLU A 543 -35.59 8.98 26.75
C GLU A 543 -34.07 9.05 26.83
N ASP A 544 -33.37 8.08 26.24
CA ASP A 544 -31.92 7.92 26.26
C ASP A 544 -31.19 9.02 25.44
N ILE A 545 -31.89 9.65 24.49
CA ILE A 545 -31.35 10.73 23.63
C ILE A 545 -32.11 12.06 23.76
N SER A 546 -32.96 12.20 24.78
CA SER A 546 -33.88 13.34 24.91
C SER A 546 -33.17 14.70 24.98
N LYS A 547 -31.91 14.72 25.44
CA LYS A 547 -31.06 15.91 25.52
C LYS A 547 -30.60 16.47 24.18
N VAL A 548 -30.73 15.71 23.08
CA VAL A 548 -30.54 16.23 21.71
C VAL A 548 -31.40 17.47 21.44
N THR A 549 -32.56 17.57 22.07
CA THR A 549 -33.48 18.72 21.93
C THR A 549 -32.92 20.04 22.45
N GLU A 550 -31.86 20.01 23.25
CA GLU A 550 -31.19 21.21 23.77
C GLU A 550 -30.17 21.79 22.77
N ILE A 551 -29.77 21.02 21.75
CA ILE A 551 -28.83 21.44 20.70
C ILE A 551 -29.60 22.15 19.57
N GLN A 552 -29.99 23.40 19.82
CA GLN A 552 -30.87 24.21 18.95
C GLN A 552 -30.29 24.57 17.57
N THR A 553 -29.02 24.24 17.31
CA THR A 553 -28.33 24.45 16.04
C THR A 553 -28.61 23.38 14.99
N ILE A 554 -29.11 22.21 15.40
CA ILE A 554 -29.38 21.07 14.51
C ILE A 554 -30.39 21.43 13.41
N ARG A 555 -29.98 21.18 12.17
CA ARG A 555 -30.78 21.27 10.93
C ARG A 555 -31.14 19.90 10.37
N SER A 556 -30.27 18.91 10.56
CA SER A 556 -30.44 17.53 10.09
C SER A 556 -30.25 16.56 11.24
N LEU A 557 -31.22 15.69 11.48
CA LEU A 557 -31.16 14.65 12.51
C LEU A 557 -31.51 13.29 11.90
N ARG A 558 -30.65 12.29 12.13
CA ARG A 558 -30.92 10.89 11.82
C ARG A 558 -30.89 10.05 13.09
N CYS A 559 -31.92 9.25 13.34
CA CYS A 559 -31.97 8.32 14.47
C CYS A 559 -32.84 7.08 14.22
N CYS A 560 -32.57 6.00 14.97
CA CYS A 560 -33.36 4.78 15.00
C CYS A 560 -33.77 4.48 16.44
N LEU A 561 -35.06 4.30 16.72
CA LEU A 561 -35.62 4.23 18.09
C LEU A 561 -36.47 2.97 18.32
N SER A 562 -36.35 2.32 19.47
CA SER A 562 -37.27 1.27 19.91
C SER A 562 -38.58 1.85 20.45
N ASP A 563 -38.47 2.85 21.33
CA ASP A 563 -39.57 3.56 21.97
C ASP A 563 -39.53 5.06 21.60
N VAL A 564 -40.67 5.54 21.08
CA VAL A 564 -40.88 6.91 20.64
C VAL A 564 -41.62 7.76 21.69
N THR A 565 -41.78 7.25 22.91
CA THR A 565 -42.40 8.00 24.01
C THR A 565 -41.60 9.27 24.31
N GLY A 566 -42.26 10.43 24.23
CA GLY A 566 -41.63 11.73 24.45
C GLY A 566 -41.01 12.38 23.21
N VAL A 567 -40.95 11.66 22.07
CA VAL A 567 -40.30 12.11 20.84
C VAL A 567 -40.86 13.44 20.29
N GLN A 568 -42.07 13.83 20.68
CA GLN A 568 -42.66 15.12 20.32
C GLN A 568 -41.84 16.34 20.78
N LYS A 569 -40.86 16.15 21.67
CA LYS A 569 -39.89 17.19 22.04
C LYS A 569 -38.90 17.51 20.91
N LEU A 570 -38.68 16.60 19.95
CA LEU A 570 -37.85 16.90 18.76
C LEU A 570 -38.40 18.07 17.96
N ALA A 571 -39.71 18.31 18.00
CA ALA A 571 -40.30 19.49 17.38
C ALA A 571 -39.81 20.80 18.01
N ASP A 572 -39.22 20.80 19.20
CA ASP A 572 -38.72 22.00 19.87
C ASP A 572 -37.40 22.51 19.24
N LEU A 573 -36.75 21.72 18.38
CA LEU A 573 -35.60 22.13 17.57
C LEU A 573 -36.02 23.15 16.49
N ASN A 574 -35.70 24.42 16.69
CA ASN A 574 -36.23 25.51 15.85
C ASN A 574 -35.63 25.60 14.45
N LYS A 575 -34.46 25.01 14.23
CA LYS A 575 -33.76 25.01 12.93
C LYS A 575 -33.87 23.68 12.17
N LEU A 576 -34.61 22.70 12.71
CA LEU A 576 -34.72 21.38 12.10
C LEU A 576 -35.46 21.47 10.76
N GLU A 577 -34.78 21.05 9.70
CA GLU A 577 -35.27 21.04 8.32
C GLU A 577 -35.32 19.60 7.76
N ASN A 578 -34.40 18.73 8.18
CA ASN A 578 -34.32 17.34 7.73
C ASN A 578 -34.41 16.40 8.93
N LEU A 579 -35.34 15.45 8.89
CA LEU A 579 -35.52 14.46 9.95
C LEU A 579 -35.60 13.07 9.35
N GLU A 580 -34.69 12.19 9.77
CA GLU A 580 -34.72 10.77 9.49
C GLU A 580 -34.95 10.00 10.80
N ILE A 581 -36.10 9.34 10.94
CA ILE A 581 -36.51 8.65 12.16
C ILE A 581 -37.15 7.29 11.85
N TYR A 582 -36.47 6.21 12.20
CA TYR A 582 -37.05 4.86 12.17
C TYR A 582 -37.44 4.42 13.57
N HIS A 583 -38.52 3.64 13.69
CA HIS A 583 -38.83 2.98 14.95
C HIS A 583 -39.33 1.54 14.79
N SER A 584 -39.05 0.71 15.79
CA SER A 584 -39.38 -0.72 15.79
C SER A 584 -40.43 -1.15 16.85
N GLY A 585 -40.84 -0.28 17.78
CA GLY A 585 -41.82 -0.59 18.82
C GLY A 585 -43.27 -0.16 18.52
N ASP A 586 -44.18 -0.44 19.47
CA ASP A 586 -45.65 -0.26 19.37
C ASP A 586 -46.13 1.22 19.41
N GLY A 587 -45.22 2.18 19.50
CA GLY A 587 -45.54 3.62 19.53
C GLY A 587 -45.83 4.21 18.14
N ASN A 588 -46.42 5.42 18.11
CA ASN A 588 -46.66 6.19 16.88
C ASN A 588 -46.08 7.61 16.98
N LEU A 589 -45.80 8.21 15.83
CA LEU A 589 -45.22 9.54 15.67
C LEU A 589 -46.28 10.65 15.59
N ILE A 590 -47.57 10.36 15.78
CA ILE A 590 -48.68 11.31 15.57
C ILE A 590 -48.47 12.63 16.33
N LYS A 591 -48.07 12.54 17.61
CA LYS A 591 -47.84 13.73 18.46
C LYS A 591 -46.70 14.59 17.93
N LEU A 592 -45.60 13.97 17.49
CA LEU A 592 -44.47 14.67 16.88
C LEU A 592 -44.88 15.32 15.57
N LEU A 593 -45.49 14.55 14.66
CA LEU A 593 -45.90 15.03 13.34
C LEU A 593 -46.93 16.16 13.44
N THR A 594 -47.83 16.12 14.42
CA THR A 594 -48.79 17.22 14.68
C THR A 594 -48.04 18.52 15.01
N LYS A 595 -47.09 18.48 15.95
CA LYS A 595 -46.29 19.67 16.30
C LYS A 595 -45.41 20.14 15.14
N LEU A 596 -44.81 19.23 14.40
CA LEU A 596 -43.98 19.58 13.24
C LEU A 596 -44.83 20.21 12.13
N ALA A 597 -46.08 19.77 11.93
CA ALA A 597 -47.01 20.38 11.00
C ALA A 597 -47.45 21.79 11.43
N GLU A 598 -47.62 22.03 12.74
CA GLU A 598 -47.89 23.37 13.28
C GLU A 598 -46.72 24.34 13.05
N LYS A 599 -45.48 23.89 13.29
CA LYS A 599 -44.27 24.69 13.05
C LYS A 599 -43.98 24.89 11.57
N ASN A 600 -44.24 23.87 10.77
CA ASN A 600 -44.09 23.88 9.33
C ASN A 600 -42.68 24.31 8.86
N THR A 601 -41.63 23.72 9.44
CA THR A 601 -40.22 23.98 9.08
C THR A 601 -39.54 22.83 8.33
N ILE A 602 -40.06 21.60 8.47
CA ILE A 602 -39.45 20.38 7.90
C ILE A 602 -39.58 20.36 6.38
N LYS A 603 -38.45 20.23 5.69
CA LYS A 603 -38.35 20.11 4.22
C LYS A 603 -38.22 18.66 3.77
N CYS A 604 -37.51 17.83 4.55
CA CYS A 604 -37.32 16.41 4.29
C CYS A 604 -37.68 15.56 5.51
N LEU A 605 -38.53 14.56 5.31
CA LEU A 605 -38.89 13.58 6.34
C LEU A 605 -38.64 12.18 5.80
N LYS A 606 -37.78 11.43 6.47
CA LYS A 606 -37.52 10.01 6.21
C LYS A 606 -37.95 9.21 7.43
N THR A 607 -38.80 8.22 7.24
CA THR A 607 -39.38 7.48 8.35
C THR A 607 -39.74 6.05 7.96
N GLY A 608 -40.07 5.24 8.96
CA GLY A 608 -40.48 3.86 8.79
C GLY A 608 -41.91 3.72 8.27
N LYS A 609 -42.62 2.73 8.81
CA LYS A 609 -43.99 2.40 8.43
C LYS A 609 -44.95 3.47 8.98
N LEU A 610 -45.75 4.07 8.11
CA LEU A 610 -46.72 5.10 8.49
C LEU A 610 -48.15 4.53 8.61
N THR A 611 -48.87 5.02 9.62
CA THR A 611 -50.32 4.84 9.81
C THR A 611 -51.10 5.94 9.10
N HIS A 612 -52.40 5.72 8.86
CA HIS A 612 -53.25 6.71 8.20
C HIS A 612 -53.32 8.05 8.97
N GLU A 613 -53.37 8.01 10.31
CA GLU A 613 -53.41 9.23 11.12
C GLU A 613 -52.12 10.05 11.05
N GLU A 614 -50.97 9.39 10.94
CA GLU A 614 -49.67 10.09 10.77
C GLU A 614 -49.59 10.79 9.42
N VAL A 615 -50.12 10.16 8.38
CA VAL A 615 -50.14 10.70 7.01
C VAL A 615 -51.04 11.93 6.92
N LEU A 616 -52.17 11.92 7.64
CA LEU A 616 -53.03 13.09 7.79
C LEU A 616 -52.29 14.27 8.42
N LYS A 617 -51.32 14.04 9.32
CA LYS A 617 -50.49 15.12 9.88
C LYS A 617 -49.40 15.56 8.91
N ILE A 618 -48.78 14.61 8.22
CA ILE A 618 -47.77 14.90 7.18
C ILE A 618 -48.38 15.74 6.05
N SER A 619 -49.60 15.44 5.59
CA SER A 619 -50.25 16.20 4.51
C SER A 619 -50.55 17.66 4.87
N GLN A 620 -50.56 18.00 6.16
CA GLN A 620 -50.73 19.37 6.66
C GLN A 620 -49.42 20.17 6.66
N MET A 621 -48.26 19.52 6.52
CA MET A 621 -46.95 20.16 6.41
C MET A 621 -46.79 20.77 5.02
N ARG A 622 -46.89 22.09 4.91
CA ARG A 622 -46.72 22.86 3.65
C ARG A 622 -45.26 23.12 3.26
N SER A 623 -44.34 22.92 4.19
CA SER A 623 -42.89 23.07 4.01
C SER A 623 -42.23 21.80 3.48
N LEU A 624 -42.90 20.65 3.66
CA LEU A 624 -42.36 19.34 3.30
C LEU A 624 -42.34 19.17 1.78
N LYS A 625 -41.14 18.91 1.25
CA LYS A 625 -40.89 18.67 -0.17
C LYS A 625 -40.56 17.21 -0.44
N THR A 626 -39.76 16.58 0.43
CA THR A 626 -39.33 15.19 0.27
C THR A 626 -39.89 14.34 1.40
N LEU A 627 -40.60 13.27 1.04
CA LEU A 627 -41.08 12.24 1.98
C LEU A 627 -40.50 10.89 1.58
N VAL A 628 -39.84 10.24 2.53
CA VAL A 628 -39.34 8.88 2.39
C VAL A 628 -40.00 8.01 3.45
N CYS A 629 -40.72 6.96 3.06
CA CYS A 629 -41.50 6.16 4.00
C CYS A 629 -41.65 4.68 3.61
N ARG A 630 -42.23 3.87 4.50
CA ARG A 630 -42.73 2.52 4.21
C ARG A 630 -44.26 2.48 4.31
N LEU A 631 -44.90 1.66 3.47
CA LEU A 631 -46.36 1.54 3.43
C LEU A 631 -46.89 0.40 4.34
N SER A 632 -48.13 0.54 4.81
CA SER A 632 -48.78 -0.41 5.72
C SER A 632 -50.03 -1.06 5.09
N ASN A 633 -50.12 -2.39 5.17
CA ASN A 633 -51.13 -3.24 4.49
C ASN A 633 -52.62 -2.89 4.69
N GLU A 634 -53.01 -1.96 5.58
CA GLU A 634 -54.42 -1.88 6.02
C GLU A 634 -55.29 -0.79 5.37
N ASP A 635 -54.78 0.20 4.62
CA ASP A 635 -55.64 1.15 3.86
C ASP A 635 -54.84 2.09 2.90
N ASP A 636 -53.99 1.54 2.03
CA ASP A 636 -53.11 2.30 1.10
C ASP A 636 -53.87 3.34 0.22
N LEU A 637 -55.14 3.12 -0.11
CA LEU A 637 -55.92 4.09 -0.91
C LEU A 637 -56.20 5.39 -0.15
N LYS A 638 -56.44 5.31 1.16
CA LYS A 638 -56.64 6.49 2.01
C LYS A 638 -55.32 7.23 2.22
N PHE A 639 -54.21 6.49 2.34
CA PHE A 639 -52.86 7.06 2.43
C PHE A 639 -52.56 8.02 1.27
N PHE A 640 -52.69 7.53 0.02
CA PHE A 640 -52.36 8.33 -1.15
C PHE A 640 -53.37 9.46 -1.41
N ALA A 641 -54.64 9.26 -1.07
CA ALA A 641 -55.66 10.31 -1.15
C ALA A 641 -55.34 11.52 -0.27
N GLU A 642 -54.80 11.29 0.93
CA GLU A 642 -54.40 12.38 1.83
C GLU A 642 -53.11 13.05 1.36
N LEU A 643 -52.12 12.28 0.92
CA LEU A 643 -50.87 12.85 0.38
C LEU A 643 -51.08 13.65 -0.91
N ALA A 644 -52.09 13.32 -1.72
CA ALA A 644 -52.42 14.06 -2.93
C ALA A 644 -52.69 15.56 -2.67
N ASN A 645 -53.09 15.92 -1.45
CA ASN A 645 -53.35 17.30 -1.07
C ASN A 645 -52.16 18.04 -0.46
N SER A 646 -51.03 17.35 -0.23
CA SER A 646 -49.81 17.88 0.40
C SER A 646 -48.96 18.76 -0.55
N SER A 647 -47.86 19.29 -0.01
CA SER A 647 -46.82 20.04 -0.76
C SER A 647 -45.66 19.17 -1.27
N ILE A 648 -45.74 17.86 -1.13
CA ILE A 648 -44.65 16.93 -1.46
C ILE A 648 -44.34 16.97 -2.97
N GLU A 649 -43.07 17.19 -3.28
CA GLU A 649 -42.50 17.22 -4.63
C GLU A 649 -41.78 15.89 -4.96
N GLU A 650 -41.23 15.21 -3.95
CA GLU A 650 -40.50 13.94 -4.04
C GLU A 650 -41.03 12.92 -3.03
N LEU A 651 -41.45 11.74 -3.52
CA LEU A 651 -41.96 10.64 -2.70
C LEU A 651 -41.14 9.36 -2.94
N ILE A 652 -40.49 8.84 -1.91
CA ILE A 652 -39.69 7.61 -1.96
C ILE A 652 -40.29 6.56 -1.03
N ILE A 653 -40.54 5.35 -1.53
CA ILE A 653 -41.12 4.23 -0.79
C ILE A 653 -40.12 3.07 -0.74
N ILE A 654 -39.53 2.84 0.44
CA ILE A 654 -38.38 1.93 0.61
C ILE A 654 -38.78 0.45 0.70
N GLU A 655 -39.99 0.11 1.17
CA GLU A 655 -40.34 -1.30 1.39
C GLU A 655 -41.85 -1.55 1.21
N TYR A 656 -42.19 -2.63 0.47
CA TYR A 656 -43.55 -3.10 0.23
C TYR A 656 -43.65 -4.55 0.70
N THR A 657 -44.27 -4.78 1.86
CA THR A 657 -44.24 -6.09 2.53
C THR A 657 -45.24 -7.12 2.00
N ASN A 658 -45.92 -6.88 0.87
CA ASN A 658 -46.85 -7.88 0.34
C ASN A 658 -46.99 -7.90 -1.19
N PRO A 659 -46.66 -9.01 -1.88
CA PRO A 659 -46.90 -9.19 -3.31
C PRO A 659 -48.35 -9.57 -3.66
N MET A 660 -49.26 -9.74 -2.70
CA MET A 660 -50.56 -10.39 -2.96
C MET A 660 -51.73 -9.49 -3.41
N TRP A 661 -51.66 -8.16 -3.35
CA TRP A 661 -52.85 -7.30 -3.50
C TRP A 661 -52.74 -6.38 -4.71
N VAL A 662 -53.51 -6.72 -5.77
CA VAL A 662 -53.76 -5.90 -6.96
C VAL A 662 -54.96 -5.00 -6.65
N THR A 663 -54.74 -3.82 -6.10
CA THR A 663 -55.81 -2.81 -5.98
C THR A 663 -55.69 -1.81 -7.15
N PRO A 664 -56.55 -1.91 -8.18
CA PRO A 664 -56.55 -0.95 -9.29
C PRO A 664 -57.11 0.39 -8.78
N SER A 665 -56.23 1.31 -8.35
CA SER A 665 -56.47 2.74 -8.10
C SER A 665 -55.43 3.43 -7.20
N LEU A 666 -54.40 2.73 -6.70
CA LEU A 666 -53.46 3.23 -5.67
C LEU A 666 -52.90 4.63 -5.96
N PHE A 667 -52.35 4.84 -7.15
CA PHE A 667 -51.71 6.12 -7.52
C PHE A 667 -52.69 7.11 -8.16
N SER A 668 -53.94 6.71 -8.40
CA SER A 668 -54.94 7.52 -9.10
C SER A 668 -55.38 8.76 -8.32
N SER A 669 -55.11 8.82 -7.02
CA SER A 669 -55.38 9.96 -6.16
C SER A 669 -54.28 11.03 -6.23
N LEU A 670 -53.03 10.67 -6.56
CA LEU A 670 -51.87 11.56 -6.66
C LEU A 670 -51.84 12.47 -7.90
N LYS A 671 -52.99 12.69 -8.56
CA LYS A 671 -53.15 13.42 -9.85
C LYS A 671 -52.73 14.90 -9.83
N LYS A 672 -52.18 15.42 -8.74
CA LYS A 672 -51.88 16.85 -8.57
C LYS A 672 -50.52 17.20 -9.19
N LYS A 673 -50.42 18.41 -9.73
CA LYS A 673 -49.26 18.92 -10.50
C LYS A 673 -47.95 19.10 -9.71
N LEU A 674 -47.93 18.87 -8.40
CA LEU A 674 -46.77 19.19 -7.55
C LEU A 674 -45.77 18.04 -7.44
N LEU A 675 -46.22 16.79 -7.48
CA LEU A 675 -45.33 15.63 -7.41
C LEU A 675 -44.52 15.52 -8.71
N CYS A 676 -43.20 15.68 -8.58
CA CYS A 676 -42.26 15.67 -9.70
C CYS A 676 -41.34 14.44 -9.66
N ASP A 677 -41.12 13.84 -8.50
CA ASP A 677 -40.26 12.66 -8.32
C ASP A 677 -41.00 11.56 -7.53
N LEU A 678 -40.96 10.34 -8.05
CA LEU A 678 -41.55 9.15 -7.45
C LEU A 678 -40.56 7.99 -7.52
N ASP A 679 -40.11 7.53 -6.36
CA ASP A 679 -39.31 6.31 -6.22
C ASP A 679 -40.10 5.23 -5.46
N ILE A 680 -40.33 4.13 -6.16
CA ILE A 680 -41.00 2.92 -5.72
C ILE A 680 -40.21 1.69 -6.21
N SER A 681 -38.88 1.81 -6.32
CA SER A 681 -37.96 0.79 -6.85
C SER A 681 -38.13 -0.60 -6.22
N HIS A 682 -38.53 -0.66 -4.95
CA HIS A 682 -38.77 -1.92 -4.22
C HIS A 682 -40.11 -2.58 -4.55
N LYS A 683 -41.02 -1.91 -5.28
CA LYS A 683 -42.29 -2.46 -5.75
C LYS A 683 -42.24 -2.70 -7.27
N LYS A 684 -42.76 -3.84 -7.70
CA LYS A 684 -42.98 -4.14 -9.12
C LYS A 684 -44.37 -3.68 -9.53
N LEU A 685 -44.43 -2.65 -10.35
CA LEU A 685 -45.66 -2.13 -10.92
C LEU A 685 -46.28 -3.15 -11.88
N ASN A 686 -47.56 -3.42 -11.68
CA ASN A 686 -48.39 -4.09 -12.69
C ASN A 686 -48.99 -3.09 -13.69
N PHE A 687 -49.69 -3.59 -14.70
CA PHE A 687 -50.23 -2.77 -15.78
C PHE A 687 -51.21 -1.71 -15.26
N PHE A 688 -52.13 -2.07 -14.35
CA PHE A 688 -53.12 -1.14 -13.80
C PHE A 688 -52.48 -0.05 -12.95
N GLU A 689 -51.48 -0.41 -12.13
CA GLU A 689 -50.74 0.56 -11.32
C GLU A 689 -49.93 1.51 -12.20
N THR A 690 -49.32 1.00 -13.28
CA THR A 690 -48.59 1.85 -14.22
C THR A 690 -49.54 2.81 -14.95
N VAL A 691 -50.75 2.36 -15.32
CA VAL A 691 -51.83 3.23 -15.85
C VAL A 691 -52.21 4.34 -14.85
N ASP A 692 -52.07 4.12 -13.55
CA ASP A 692 -52.31 5.17 -12.56
C ASP A 692 -51.12 6.13 -12.43
N VAL A 693 -49.87 5.63 -12.46
CA VAL A 693 -48.66 6.47 -12.44
C VAL A 693 -48.63 7.42 -13.63
N ILE A 694 -49.00 6.98 -14.84
CA ILE A 694 -49.02 7.86 -16.02
C ILE A 694 -50.04 9.01 -15.93
N LYS A 695 -51.01 8.93 -15.00
CA LYS A 695 -51.95 10.04 -14.74
C LYS A 695 -51.31 11.17 -13.92
N ILE A 696 -50.12 10.96 -13.35
CA ILE A 696 -49.34 11.97 -12.63
C ILE A 696 -48.61 12.84 -13.66
N THR A 697 -49.35 13.74 -14.30
CA THR A 697 -48.86 14.52 -15.46
C THR A 697 -47.68 15.46 -15.20
N GLY A 698 -47.35 15.73 -13.93
CA GLY A 698 -46.20 16.56 -13.53
C GLY A 698 -44.92 15.77 -13.23
N LEU A 699 -44.94 14.44 -13.37
CA LEU A 699 -43.83 13.57 -13.01
C LEU A 699 -42.65 13.75 -13.97
N LYS A 700 -41.49 14.12 -13.41
CA LYS A 700 -40.21 14.29 -14.12
C LYS A 700 -39.23 13.16 -13.88
N ARG A 701 -39.26 12.56 -12.68
CA ARG A 701 -38.43 11.41 -12.32
C ARG A 701 -39.30 10.25 -11.84
N LEU A 702 -39.03 9.06 -12.36
CA LEU A 702 -39.68 7.82 -11.93
C LEU A 702 -38.62 6.75 -11.70
N CYS A 703 -38.59 6.17 -10.51
CA CYS A 703 -37.78 5.01 -10.19
C CYS A 703 -38.72 3.87 -9.78
N ALA A 704 -38.80 2.80 -10.58
CA ALA A 704 -39.76 1.72 -10.34
C ALA A 704 -39.28 0.38 -10.91
N GLY A 705 -39.67 -0.72 -10.27
CA GLY A 705 -39.65 -2.05 -10.88
C GLY A 705 -40.94 -2.30 -11.67
N PHE A 706 -40.90 -3.20 -12.65
CA PHE A 706 -42.09 -3.60 -13.43
C PHE A 706 -42.24 -5.12 -13.42
N VAL A 707 -43.50 -5.59 -13.41
CA VAL A 707 -43.81 -7.03 -13.43
C VAL A 707 -43.39 -7.66 -14.76
N ASP A 708 -43.67 -6.97 -15.86
CA ASP A 708 -43.35 -7.36 -17.24
C ASP A 708 -43.06 -6.12 -18.10
N ALA A 709 -42.61 -6.37 -19.34
CA ALA A 709 -42.32 -5.33 -20.32
C ALA A 709 -43.56 -4.49 -20.70
N GLU A 710 -44.73 -5.13 -20.85
CA GLU A 710 -45.98 -4.46 -21.26
C GLU A 710 -46.40 -3.36 -20.28
N CYS A 711 -46.15 -3.57 -18.97
CA CYS A 711 -46.38 -2.57 -17.95
C CYS A 711 -45.59 -1.28 -18.21
N ALA A 712 -44.35 -1.39 -18.66
CA ALA A 712 -43.47 -0.25 -18.81
C ALA A 712 -43.55 0.38 -20.22
N GLU A 713 -44.07 -0.34 -21.21
CA GLU A 713 -44.34 0.18 -22.57
C GLU A 713 -45.26 1.40 -22.59
N ILE A 714 -46.18 1.51 -21.63
CA ILE A 714 -47.15 2.62 -21.55
C ILE A 714 -46.60 3.89 -20.89
N LEU A 715 -45.34 3.88 -20.43
CA LEU A 715 -44.65 5.06 -19.88
C LEU A 715 -44.42 6.15 -20.93
N ASP A 716 -44.53 5.79 -22.22
CA ASP A 716 -44.52 6.72 -23.36
C ASP A 716 -45.53 7.88 -23.20
N ARG A 717 -46.56 7.67 -22.39
CA ARG A 717 -47.64 8.64 -22.11
C ARG A 717 -47.29 9.68 -21.02
N LEU A 718 -46.12 9.67 -20.39
CA LEU A 718 -45.73 10.63 -19.35
C LEU A 718 -45.06 11.89 -19.93
N PRO A 719 -45.79 12.98 -20.22
CA PRO A 719 -45.32 14.04 -21.12
C PRO A 719 -44.11 14.88 -20.61
N GLN A 720 -43.74 14.76 -19.33
CA GLN A 720 -42.68 15.54 -18.70
C GLN A 720 -41.55 14.67 -18.13
N LEU A 721 -41.53 13.36 -18.41
CA LEU A 721 -40.53 12.46 -17.86
C LEU A 721 -39.14 12.80 -18.42
N GLU A 722 -38.22 13.16 -17.54
CA GLU A 722 -36.83 13.52 -17.83
C GLU A 722 -35.84 12.46 -17.31
N ASP A 723 -36.19 11.74 -16.23
CA ASP A 723 -35.34 10.74 -15.58
C ASP A 723 -36.14 9.46 -15.28
N LEU A 724 -35.61 8.31 -15.70
CA LEU A 724 -36.25 7.02 -15.53
C LEU A 724 -35.25 5.98 -15.01
N THR A 725 -35.52 5.40 -13.85
CA THR A 725 -34.82 4.24 -13.32
C THR A 725 -35.73 3.01 -13.40
N ILE A 726 -35.27 1.98 -14.11
CA ILE A 726 -35.96 0.71 -14.27
C ILE A 726 -35.27 -0.35 -13.41
N GLY A 727 -35.98 -0.79 -12.37
CA GLY A 727 -35.58 -1.89 -11.51
C GLY A 727 -35.59 -3.25 -12.22
N PHE A 728 -35.21 -4.32 -11.52
CA PHE A 728 -35.01 -5.64 -12.13
C PHE A 728 -36.31 -6.28 -12.72
N ILE A 729 -36.36 -6.39 -14.04
CA ILE A 729 -37.43 -7.07 -14.81
C ILE A 729 -36.98 -8.49 -15.23
N LYS A 730 -37.88 -9.49 -15.18
CA LYS A 730 -37.55 -10.87 -15.58
C LYS A 730 -37.49 -11.09 -17.10
N THR A 731 -38.16 -10.26 -17.87
CA THR A 731 -38.26 -10.36 -19.34
C THR A 731 -37.18 -9.54 -20.04
N PRO A 732 -36.81 -9.88 -21.29
CA PRO A 732 -35.90 -9.06 -22.10
C PRO A 732 -36.42 -7.62 -22.23
N LEU A 733 -35.52 -6.65 -22.13
CA LEU A 733 -35.86 -5.21 -22.19
C LEU A 733 -36.01 -4.70 -23.61
N GLU A 734 -35.61 -5.45 -24.63
CA GLU A 734 -35.59 -5.01 -26.03
C GLU A 734 -36.94 -4.43 -26.50
N THR A 735 -38.03 -5.19 -26.39
CA THR A 735 -39.36 -4.75 -26.84
C THR A 735 -39.81 -3.48 -26.12
N MET A 736 -39.61 -3.43 -24.81
CA MET A 736 -39.93 -2.29 -23.96
C MET A 736 -39.15 -1.04 -24.38
N LEU A 737 -37.82 -1.14 -24.48
CA LEU A 737 -36.96 -0.02 -24.87
C LEU A 737 -37.29 0.47 -26.27
N ARG A 738 -37.60 -0.43 -27.21
CA ARG A 738 -38.03 -0.04 -28.57
C ARG A 738 -39.35 0.73 -28.54
N VAL A 739 -40.35 0.30 -27.75
CA VAL A 739 -41.63 1.02 -27.64
C VAL A 739 -41.44 2.39 -26.98
N ILE A 740 -40.67 2.43 -25.88
CA ILE A 740 -40.36 3.68 -25.18
C ILE A 740 -39.59 4.61 -26.12
N ALA A 741 -38.59 4.15 -26.87
CA ALA A 741 -37.85 5.01 -27.78
C ALA A 741 -38.71 5.57 -28.93
N LEU A 742 -39.61 4.74 -29.49
CA LEU A 742 -40.46 5.13 -30.62
C LEU A 742 -41.61 6.05 -30.22
N LYS A 743 -42.11 5.95 -28.99
CA LYS A 743 -43.33 6.63 -28.55
C LYS A 743 -43.10 7.63 -27.41
N SER A 744 -41.91 7.65 -26.81
CA SER A 744 -41.62 8.47 -25.63
C SER A 744 -41.89 9.95 -25.85
N PRO A 745 -42.13 10.66 -24.74
CA PRO A 745 -42.00 12.11 -24.75
C PRO A 745 -40.56 12.47 -25.15
N MET A 746 -40.40 13.45 -26.03
CA MET A 746 -39.10 13.99 -26.47
C MET A 746 -38.34 14.71 -25.33
N THR A 747 -38.44 14.25 -24.08
CA THR A 747 -37.91 14.90 -22.87
C THR A 747 -37.01 14.01 -22.03
N LEU A 748 -36.95 12.69 -22.26
CA LEU A 748 -36.14 11.79 -21.43
C LEU A 748 -34.64 12.06 -21.63
N LYS A 749 -33.95 12.48 -20.56
CA LYS A 749 -32.53 12.83 -20.55
C LYS A 749 -31.67 11.84 -19.78
N LYS A 750 -32.23 11.17 -18.78
CA LYS A 750 -31.51 10.20 -17.95
C LYS A 750 -32.23 8.87 -17.92
N LEU A 751 -31.47 7.79 -18.05
CA LEU A 751 -31.97 6.43 -17.98
C LEU A 751 -31.03 5.57 -17.14
N GLU A 752 -31.58 4.91 -16.12
CA GLU A 752 -30.87 3.92 -15.32
C GLU A 752 -31.52 2.55 -15.47
N LEU A 753 -30.72 1.55 -15.81
CA LEU A 753 -31.16 0.18 -16.02
C LEU A 753 -30.46 -0.73 -15.01
N CYS A 754 -31.21 -1.26 -14.05
CA CYS A 754 -30.68 -2.21 -13.06
C CYS A 754 -30.50 -3.63 -13.63
N ASN A 755 -31.07 -3.90 -14.81
CA ASN A 755 -30.87 -5.15 -15.56
C ASN A 755 -29.55 -5.15 -16.34
N TRP A 756 -29.08 -6.36 -16.65
CA TRP A 756 -28.01 -6.55 -17.60
C TRP A 756 -28.54 -6.37 -19.03
N ILE A 757 -27.92 -5.47 -19.81
CA ILE A 757 -28.30 -5.20 -21.20
C ILE A 757 -27.29 -5.82 -22.18
N GLY A 758 -27.79 -6.27 -23.33
CA GLY A 758 -27.03 -6.89 -24.41
C GLY A 758 -27.05 -6.02 -25.68
N GLY A 759 -26.61 -6.59 -26.81
CA GLY A 759 -26.52 -5.87 -28.08
C GLY A 759 -27.86 -5.35 -28.59
N SER A 760 -28.93 -6.16 -28.48
CA SER A 760 -30.27 -5.77 -28.95
C SER A 760 -30.86 -4.59 -28.16
N GLU A 761 -30.67 -4.56 -26.84
CA GLU A 761 -31.08 -3.43 -26.03
C GLU A 761 -30.26 -2.17 -26.34
N CYS A 762 -28.94 -2.32 -26.54
CA CYS A 762 -28.07 -1.21 -26.91
C CYS A 762 -28.48 -0.59 -28.27
N GLU A 763 -28.89 -1.42 -29.24
CA GLU A 763 -29.43 -0.94 -30.52
C GLU A 763 -30.71 -0.12 -30.31
N CYS A 764 -31.64 -0.58 -29.46
CA CYS A 764 -32.85 0.18 -29.13
C CYS A 764 -32.53 1.53 -28.48
N LEU A 765 -31.52 1.58 -27.60
CA LEU A 765 -31.12 2.82 -26.92
C LEU A 765 -30.62 3.92 -27.87
N THR A 766 -30.14 3.56 -29.07
CA THR A 766 -29.71 4.55 -30.09
C THR A 766 -30.85 5.41 -30.61
N GLN A 767 -32.10 4.97 -30.45
CA GLN A 767 -33.29 5.67 -30.91
C GLN A 767 -33.71 6.81 -29.96
N PHE A 768 -33.11 6.92 -28.77
CA PHE A 768 -33.40 8.00 -27.84
C PHE A 768 -32.65 9.28 -28.23
N GLU A 769 -33.34 10.19 -28.91
CA GLU A 769 -32.74 11.45 -29.40
C GLU A 769 -32.31 12.39 -28.26
N THR A 770 -32.99 12.39 -27.11
CA THR A 770 -32.72 13.35 -26.01
C THR A 770 -31.87 12.80 -24.87
N LEU A 771 -31.48 11.53 -24.92
CA LEU A 771 -30.78 10.87 -23.81
C LEU A 771 -29.36 11.44 -23.65
N GLU A 772 -29.07 11.98 -22.47
CA GLU A 772 -27.79 12.59 -22.10
C GLU A 772 -27.01 11.76 -21.07
N SER A 773 -27.67 10.94 -20.24
CA SER A 773 -27.02 10.13 -19.20
C SER A 773 -27.59 8.71 -19.20
N LEU A 774 -26.71 7.71 -19.22
CA LEU A 774 -27.07 6.30 -19.16
C LEU A 774 -26.30 5.59 -18.05
N THR A 775 -27.02 4.94 -17.14
CA THR A 775 -26.47 4.04 -16.13
C THR A 775 -26.92 2.61 -16.41
N CYS A 776 -26.00 1.66 -16.50
CA CYS A 776 -26.35 0.27 -16.84
C CYS A 776 -25.33 -0.78 -16.36
N SER A 777 -25.70 -2.05 -16.51
CA SER A 777 -24.78 -3.19 -16.44
C SER A 777 -24.76 -3.92 -17.78
N LEU A 778 -23.59 -4.35 -18.25
CA LEU A 778 -23.42 -4.87 -19.61
C LEU A 778 -23.20 -6.38 -19.61
N ARG A 779 -23.95 -7.10 -20.47
CA ARG A 779 -23.67 -8.49 -20.81
C ARG A 779 -22.44 -8.57 -21.71
N ASN A 780 -21.69 -9.66 -21.60
CA ASN A 780 -20.56 -9.93 -22.48
C ASN A 780 -21.08 -10.51 -23.81
N GLU A 781 -21.63 -9.65 -24.66
CA GLU A 781 -22.23 -9.99 -25.95
C GLU A 781 -21.77 -9.01 -27.05
N THR A 782 -21.94 -9.37 -28.32
CA THR A 782 -21.66 -8.47 -29.46
C THR A 782 -22.73 -7.40 -29.60
N GLY A 783 -22.39 -6.23 -30.16
CA GLY A 783 -23.35 -5.14 -30.42
C GLY A 783 -23.55 -4.17 -29.25
N ILE A 784 -22.74 -4.26 -28.19
CA ILE A 784 -22.73 -3.25 -27.12
C ILE A 784 -22.18 -1.91 -27.64
N ASP A 785 -21.32 -1.95 -28.64
CA ASP A 785 -20.73 -0.79 -29.31
C ASP A 785 -21.78 0.15 -29.95
N HIS A 786 -23.02 -0.30 -30.15
CA HIS A 786 -24.14 0.57 -30.54
C HIS A 786 -24.38 1.72 -29.56
N LEU A 787 -24.01 1.60 -28.28
CA LEU A 787 -24.14 2.70 -27.31
C LEU A 787 -23.38 3.96 -27.73
N ALA A 788 -22.28 3.83 -28.49
CA ALA A 788 -21.55 4.98 -29.02
C ALA A 788 -22.37 5.79 -30.04
N ASN A 789 -23.44 5.22 -30.59
CA ASN A 789 -24.30 5.87 -31.57
C ASN A 789 -25.40 6.74 -30.95
N ILE A 790 -25.58 6.72 -29.63
CA ILE A 790 -26.53 7.63 -28.94
C ILE A 790 -26.08 9.08 -29.17
N GLN A 791 -26.94 9.89 -29.79
CA GLN A 791 -26.54 11.18 -30.37
C GLN A 791 -26.16 12.25 -29.34
N ASN A 792 -26.79 12.24 -28.17
CA ASN A 792 -26.65 13.28 -27.15
C ASN A 792 -26.04 12.78 -25.84
N LEU A 793 -25.49 11.56 -25.82
CA LEU A 793 -24.94 10.96 -24.61
C LEU A 793 -23.71 11.73 -24.11
N LYS A 794 -23.81 12.29 -22.91
CA LYS A 794 -22.76 13.01 -22.18
C LYS A 794 -22.20 12.20 -21.04
N GLU A 795 -22.99 11.33 -20.42
CA GLU A 795 -22.57 10.53 -19.28
C GLU A 795 -22.89 9.04 -19.50
N LEU A 796 -21.90 8.17 -19.26
CA LEU A 796 -22.06 6.73 -19.29
C LEU A 796 -21.48 6.13 -18.02
N LEU A 797 -22.33 5.49 -17.21
CA LEU A 797 -21.96 4.82 -15.97
C LEU A 797 -22.23 3.32 -16.09
N ILE A 798 -21.16 2.52 -16.12
CA ILE A 798 -21.22 1.06 -16.20
C ILE A 798 -20.84 0.52 -14.82
N HIS A 799 -21.80 -0.08 -14.12
CA HIS A 799 -21.57 -0.59 -12.77
C HIS A 799 -20.95 -1.99 -12.74
N ARG A 800 -21.38 -2.86 -13.65
CA ARG A 800 -20.98 -4.27 -13.70
C ARG A 800 -20.92 -4.78 -15.13
N GLY A 801 -20.11 -5.82 -15.32
CA GLY A 801 -19.83 -6.42 -16.62
C GLY A 801 -18.44 -6.06 -17.12
N ALA A 802 -17.89 -6.87 -18.03
CA ALA A 802 -16.65 -6.54 -18.73
C ALA A 802 -17.04 -5.81 -20.03
N PRO A 803 -16.99 -4.46 -20.08
CA PRO A 803 -17.31 -3.74 -21.30
C PRO A 803 -16.35 -4.19 -22.39
N PRO A 804 -16.84 -4.56 -23.59
CA PRO A 804 -15.95 -4.98 -24.65
C PRO A 804 -15.07 -3.81 -25.09
N THR A 805 -13.79 -4.05 -25.35
CA THR A 805 -12.85 -3.06 -25.92
C THR A 805 -13.43 -2.33 -27.14
N ASN A 806 -14.29 -3.01 -27.91
CA ASN A 806 -14.99 -2.44 -29.06
C ASN A 806 -15.91 -1.26 -28.71
N LEU A 807 -16.52 -1.23 -27.52
CA LEU A 807 -17.36 -0.11 -27.07
C LEU A 807 -16.54 1.18 -26.97
N PHE A 808 -15.42 1.12 -26.25
CA PHE A 808 -14.53 2.28 -26.10
C PHE A 808 -13.91 2.69 -27.43
N ARG A 809 -13.57 1.72 -28.29
CA ARG A 809 -13.12 2.00 -29.65
C ARG A 809 -14.17 2.76 -30.46
N ALA A 810 -15.43 2.37 -30.36
CA ALA A 810 -16.52 3.04 -31.08
C ALA A 810 -16.67 4.51 -30.63
N PHE A 811 -16.60 4.78 -29.33
CA PHE A 811 -16.56 6.17 -28.82
C PHE A 811 -15.32 6.93 -29.28
N ALA A 812 -14.15 6.29 -29.27
CA ALA A 812 -12.88 6.88 -29.69
C ALA A 812 -12.86 7.28 -31.18
N GLN A 813 -13.50 6.48 -32.04
CA GLN A 813 -13.56 6.74 -33.48
C GLN A 813 -14.55 7.85 -33.85
N LYS A 814 -15.45 8.22 -32.93
CA LYS A 814 -16.51 9.19 -33.17
C LYS A 814 -16.02 10.60 -32.87
N SER A 815 -15.62 11.33 -33.91
CA SER A 815 -15.06 12.69 -33.79
C SER A 815 -16.04 13.71 -33.20
N ASP A 816 -17.34 13.46 -33.30
CA ASP A 816 -18.44 14.25 -32.74
C ASP A 816 -19.01 13.66 -31.44
N SER A 817 -18.29 12.74 -30.79
CA SER A 817 -18.67 12.20 -29.48
C SER A 817 -18.87 13.34 -28.48
N LYS A 818 -20.02 13.32 -27.79
CA LYS A 818 -20.36 14.26 -26.72
C LYS A 818 -20.10 13.69 -25.32
N LEU A 819 -19.51 12.49 -25.22
CA LEU A 819 -19.30 11.81 -23.95
C LEU A 819 -18.27 12.57 -23.11
N GLU A 820 -18.73 13.21 -22.03
CA GLU A 820 -17.90 14.00 -21.12
C GLU A 820 -17.57 13.24 -19.84
N LYS A 821 -18.42 12.31 -19.40
CA LYS A 821 -18.24 11.53 -18.18
C LYS A 821 -18.33 10.03 -18.47
N LEU A 822 -17.31 9.30 -18.06
CA LEU A 822 -17.27 7.84 -18.15
C LEU A 822 -16.94 7.24 -16.79
N GLN A 823 -17.76 6.29 -16.34
CA GLN A 823 -17.42 5.35 -15.27
C GLN A 823 -17.50 3.93 -15.83
N ALA A 824 -16.41 3.17 -15.70
CA ALA A 824 -16.42 1.78 -16.17
C ALA A 824 -15.44 0.89 -15.40
N PRO A 825 -15.78 -0.39 -15.18
CA PRO A 825 -14.79 -1.39 -14.82
C PRO A 825 -13.86 -1.62 -16.01
N VAL A 826 -12.56 -1.69 -15.73
CA VAL A 826 -11.52 -1.95 -16.72
C VAL A 826 -10.89 -3.31 -16.42
N THR A 827 -10.78 -4.14 -17.44
CA THR A 827 -10.30 -5.52 -17.32
C THR A 827 -8.99 -5.78 -18.08
N CYS A 828 -8.57 -4.88 -18.96
CA CYS A 828 -7.31 -5.04 -19.69
C CYS A 828 -6.72 -3.72 -20.23
N SER A 829 -5.42 -3.74 -20.52
CA SER A 829 -4.70 -2.59 -21.08
C SER A 829 -5.27 -2.08 -22.41
N ALA A 830 -5.88 -2.95 -23.22
CA ALA A 830 -6.48 -2.55 -24.49
C ALA A 830 -7.65 -1.55 -24.29
N GLU A 831 -8.43 -1.72 -23.22
CA GLU A 831 -9.54 -0.81 -22.91
C GLU A 831 -9.04 0.58 -22.53
N ILE A 832 -7.99 0.69 -21.69
CA ILE A 832 -7.35 1.98 -21.36
C ILE A 832 -6.88 2.71 -22.62
N ARG A 833 -6.30 1.97 -23.58
CA ARG A 833 -5.84 2.55 -24.84
C ARG A 833 -6.99 3.15 -25.63
N GLU A 834 -8.11 2.45 -25.75
CA GLU A 834 -9.28 2.98 -26.47
C GLU A 834 -9.91 4.15 -25.71
N ILE A 835 -10.05 4.07 -24.38
CA ILE A 835 -10.56 5.17 -23.53
C ILE A 835 -9.72 6.44 -23.71
N SER A 836 -8.39 6.31 -23.78
CA SER A 836 -7.48 7.45 -23.98
C SER A 836 -7.69 8.21 -25.29
N GLN A 837 -8.41 7.64 -26.25
CA GLN A 837 -8.72 8.27 -27.53
C GLN A 837 -10.05 9.04 -27.52
N ILE A 838 -10.85 8.95 -26.46
CA ILE A 838 -12.12 9.66 -26.32
C ILE A 838 -11.86 11.09 -25.83
N LYS A 839 -11.48 11.97 -26.75
CA LYS A 839 -11.00 13.34 -26.44
C LYS A 839 -12.01 14.25 -25.74
N SER A 840 -13.31 13.92 -25.80
CA SER A 840 -14.39 14.68 -25.17
C SER A 840 -14.47 14.51 -23.65
N LEU A 841 -13.75 13.55 -23.07
CA LEU A 841 -13.84 13.23 -21.64
C LEU A 841 -13.29 14.34 -20.75
N LYS A 842 -14.13 14.76 -19.78
CA LYS A 842 -13.80 15.69 -18.69
C LYS A 842 -13.75 14.99 -17.33
N THR A 843 -14.50 13.91 -17.15
CA THR A 843 -14.50 13.11 -15.93
C THR A 843 -14.34 11.63 -16.28
N LEU A 844 -13.35 10.98 -15.68
CA LEU A 844 -13.08 9.56 -15.86
C LEU A 844 -12.99 8.87 -14.50
N ASN A 845 -13.80 7.83 -14.31
CA ASN A 845 -13.71 6.93 -13.16
C ASN A 845 -13.48 5.50 -13.67
N VAL A 846 -12.34 4.92 -13.32
CA VAL A 846 -11.97 3.55 -13.71
C VAL A 846 -11.79 2.69 -12.47
N ASP A 847 -12.47 1.55 -12.46
CA ASP A 847 -12.26 0.48 -11.49
C ASP A 847 -11.44 -0.63 -12.14
N LEU A 848 -10.17 -0.72 -11.77
CA LEU A 848 -9.24 -1.71 -12.26
C LEU A 848 -9.53 -3.06 -11.59
N THR A 849 -10.13 -3.96 -12.37
CA THR A 849 -10.47 -5.32 -11.91
C THR A 849 -9.37 -6.33 -12.21
N LYS A 850 -8.36 -5.94 -12.99
CA LYS A 850 -7.17 -6.72 -13.37
C LYS A 850 -5.96 -5.81 -13.60
N MET A 851 -4.78 -6.40 -13.63
CA MET A 851 -3.51 -5.69 -13.89
C MET A 851 -3.52 -5.01 -15.27
N CYS A 852 -3.28 -3.69 -15.27
CA CYS A 852 -3.12 -2.87 -16.47
C CYS A 852 -1.79 -2.11 -16.39
N ASP A 853 -0.97 -2.20 -17.42
CA ASP A 853 0.41 -1.67 -17.48
C ASP A 853 0.54 -0.36 -18.27
N ASN A 854 -0.55 0.12 -18.86
CA ASN A 854 -0.56 1.27 -19.78
C ASN A 854 -1.40 2.46 -19.30
N LEU A 855 -1.52 2.68 -17.99
CA LEU A 855 -2.24 3.84 -17.44
C LEU A 855 -1.72 5.19 -18.01
N SER A 856 -0.44 5.25 -18.38
CA SER A 856 0.16 6.42 -19.03
C SER A 856 -0.52 6.82 -20.34
N ASP A 857 -1.23 5.92 -21.03
CA ASP A 857 -2.00 6.26 -22.24
C ASP A 857 -3.08 7.31 -21.94
N LEU A 858 -3.63 7.35 -20.71
CA LEU A 858 -4.65 8.34 -20.30
C LEU A 858 -4.15 9.80 -20.35
N SER A 859 -2.82 10.01 -20.41
CA SER A 859 -2.21 11.33 -20.62
C SER A 859 -2.65 12.04 -21.92
N ARG A 860 -3.29 11.31 -22.85
CA ARG A 860 -3.85 11.87 -24.10
C ARG A 860 -5.16 12.63 -23.89
N LEU A 861 -5.80 12.51 -22.72
CA LEU A 861 -7.05 13.18 -22.36
C LEU A 861 -6.77 14.59 -21.81
N ASN A 862 -6.43 15.52 -22.69
CA ASN A 862 -5.99 16.88 -22.32
C ASN A 862 -7.10 17.79 -21.74
N GLU A 863 -8.37 17.46 -21.94
CA GLU A 863 -9.54 18.17 -21.39
C GLU A 863 -10.02 17.58 -20.04
N LEU A 864 -9.34 16.57 -19.52
CA LEU A 864 -9.72 15.88 -18.29
C LEU A 864 -9.58 16.82 -17.08
N LYS A 865 -10.67 16.96 -16.31
CA LYS A 865 -10.76 17.77 -15.09
C LYS A 865 -10.82 16.94 -13.81
N SER A 866 -11.40 15.75 -13.91
CA SER A 866 -11.52 14.82 -12.78
C SER A 866 -11.12 13.41 -13.21
N LEU A 867 -10.22 12.81 -12.43
CA LEU A 867 -9.77 11.43 -12.62
C LEU A 867 -9.94 10.65 -11.34
N SER A 868 -10.57 9.50 -11.41
CA SER A 868 -10.66 8.56 -10.30
C SER A 868 -10.18 7.19 -10.76
N ILE A 869 -9.22 6.62 -10.03
CA ILE A 869 -8.67 5.29 -10.29
C ILE A 869 -8.81 4.50 -9.00
N PHE A 870 -9.67 3.50 -9.02
CA PHE A 870 -9.80 2.51 -7.96
C PHE A 870 -9.23 1.19 -8.42
N ASP A 871 -8.47 0.55 -7.56
CA ASP A 871 -7.86 -0.74 -7.80
C ASP A 871 -8.39 -1.76 -6.78
N SER A 872 -9.33 -2.56 -7.28
CA SER A 872 -9.96 -3.64 -6.53
C SER A 872 -9.16 -4.94 -6.57
N TYR A 873 -8.13 -5.03 -7.43
CA TYR A 873 -7.30 -6.24 -7.62
C TYR A 873 -6.02 -6.23 -6.77
N GLY A 874 -5.59 -5.06 -6.30
CA GLY A 874 -4.38 -4.91 -5.48
C GLY A 874 -3.10 -4.85 -6.33
N CYS A 875 -3.15 -4.18 -7.48
CA CYS A 875 -1.96 -3.81 -8.21
C CYS A 875 -1.20 -2.66 -7.49
N LYS A 876 0.11 -2.60 -7.74
CA LYS A 876 0.93 -1.46 -7.33
C LYS A 876 0.86 -0.40 -8.41
N LEU A 877 0.45 0.82 -8.06
CA LEU A 877 0.49 1.95 -8.99
C LEU A 877 1.94 2.21 -9.45
N ASN A 878 2.18 2.17 -10.76
CA ASN A 878 3.43 2.66 -11.32
C ASN A 878 3.43 4.20 -11.31
N SER A 879 4.24 4.79 -10.42
CA SER A 879 4.34 6.24 -10.26
C SER A 879 4.65 6.96 -11.58
N ASP A 880 5.57 6.47 -12.40
CA ASP A 880 5.95 7.12 -13.67
C ASP A 880 4.78 7.20 -14.66
N SER A 881 3.95 6.15 -14.67
CA SER A 881 2.75 6.11 -15.52
C SER A 881 1.74 7.16 -15.06
N PHE A 882 1.55 7.30 -13.76
CA PHE A 882 0.63 8.29 -13.19
C PHE A 882 1.15 9.73 -13.34
N LEU A 883 2.44 9.98 -13.09
CA LEU A 883 3.05 11.29 -13.28
C LEU A 883 2.92 11.80 -14.72
N SER A 884 2.96 10.89 -15.68
CA SER A 884 2.72 11.22 -17.09
C SER A 884 1.31 11.81 -17.30
N ILE A 885 0.30 11.26 -16.63
CA ILE A 885 -1.08 11.80 -16.71
C ILE A 885 -1.11 13.22 -16.13
N ILE A 886 -0.56 13.41 -14.93
CA ILE A 886 -0.51 14.74 -14.29
C ILE A 886 0.21 15.77 -15.19
N ARG A 887 1.30 15.37 -15.83
CA ARG A 887 2.09 16.26 -16.70
C ARG A 887 1.33 16.76 -17.93
N TYR A 888 0.51 15.90 -18.54
CA TYR A 888 -0.11 16.18 -19.85
C TYR A 888 -1.62 16.50 -19.77
N CYS A 889 -2.23 16.41 -18.59
CA CYS A 889 -3.61 16.79 -18.34
C CYS A 889 -3.67 18.07 -17.46
N PRO A 890 -3.36 19.27 -18.00
CA PRO A 890 -3.21 20.50 -17.21
C PRO A 890 -4.53 21.05 -16.64
N GLN A 891 -5.68 20.55 -17.12
CA GLN A 891 -7.00 20.95 -16.64
C GLN A 891 -7.48 20.14 -15.43
N LEU A 892 -6.69 19.20 -14.92
CA LEU A 892 -7.05 18.42 -13.75
C LEU A 892 -7.23 19.34 -12.53
N ASP A 893 -8.41 19.23 -11.93
CA ASP A 893 -8.83 19.90 -10.69
C ASP A 893 -8.88 18.92 -9.53
N CYS A 894 -9.24 17.65 -9.79
CA CYS A 894 -9.36 16.61 -8.78
C CYS A 894 -8.83 15.25 -9.28
N VAL A 895 -8.11 14.54 -8.43
CA VAL A 895 -7.66 13.17 -8.65
C VAL A 895 -7.89 12.33 -7.40
N ASP A 896 -8.62 11.23 -7.55
CA ASP A 896 -8.87 10.28 -6.46
C ASP A 896 -8.22 8.93 -6.78
N LEU A 897 -7.38 8.45 -5.87
CA LEU A 897 -6.63 7.20 -5.99
C LEU A 897 -7.02 6.26 -4.86
N GLY A 898 -7.67 5.13 -5.18
CA GLY A 898 -8.01 4.10 -4.21
C GLY A 898 -7.25 2.82 -4.47
N PHE A 899 -6.20 2.54 -3.70
CA PHE A 899 -5.37 1.34 -3.87
C PHE A 899 -5.36 0.48 -2.61
N PHE A 900 -5.55 -0.83 -2.78
CA PHE A 900 -5.58 -1.78 -1.67
C PHE A 900 -4.29 -1.75 -0.83
N TYR A 901 -3.13 -1.71 -1.51
CA TYR A 901 -1.80 -1.65 -0.88
C TYR A 901 -1.26 -0.22 -0.69
N GLY A 902 -2.10 0.79 -0.95
CA GLY A 902 -1.71 2.20 -0.95
C GLY A 902 -0.85 2.61 -2.15
N VAL A 903 -0.28 3.82 -2.08
CA VAL A 903 0.56 4.40 -3.13
C VAL A 903 2.03 4.50 -2.69
N ALA A 904 2.94 4.71 -3.64
CA ALA A 904 4.36 4.95 -3.33
C ALA A 904 4.52 6.18 -2.40
N LEU A 905 5.44 6.09 -1.44
CA LEU A 905 5.66 7.12 -0.40
C LEU A 905 6.03 8.49 -0.97
N ASP A 906 6.74 8.49 -2.10
CA ASP A 906 7.24 9.67 -2.78
C ASP A 906 6.30 10.17 -3.88
N LEU A 907 5.19 9.48 -4.15
CA LEU A 907 4.23 9.85 -5.21
C LEU A 907 3.80 11.30 -5.08
N VAL A 908 3.40 11.72 -3.88
CA VAL A 908 2.95 13.09 -3.61
C VAL A 908 4.08 14.10 -3.83
N SER A 909 5.32 13.78 -3.46
CA SER A 909 6.50 14.63 -3.73
C SER A 909 6.70 14.80 -5.24
N GLN A 910 6.63 13.69 -5.97
CA GLN A 910 6.79 13.67 -7.41
C GLN A 910 5.66 14.45 -8.11
N VAL A 911 4.41 14.29 -7.67
CA VAL A 911 3.25 15.05 -8.16
C VAL A 911 3.43 16.54 -7.91
N ASN A 912 3.79 16.94 -6.67
CA ASN A 912 4.07 18.33 -6.32
C ASN A 912 5.15 18.94 -7.23
N ASN A 913 6.24 18.21 -7.46
CA ASN A 913 7.32 18.66 -8.33
C ASN A 913 6.90 18.81 -9.80
N VAL A 914 6.06 17.89 -10.32
CA VAL A 914 5.50 18.04 -11.67
C VAL A 914 4.58 19.27 -11.73
N LEU A 915 3.68 19.45 -10.76
CA LEU A 915 2.73 20.57 -10.73
C LEU A 915 3.41 21.93 -10.70
N LYS A 916 4.54 22.08 -9.99
CA LYS A 916 5.36 23.32 -9.99
C LYS A 916 5.79 23.75 -11.39
N SER A 917 5.95 22.81 -12.32
CA SER A 917 6.41 23.10 -13.68
C SER A 917 5.28 23.38 -14.67
N ILE A 918 4.04 23.00 -14.36
CA ILE A 918 2.92 23.04 -15.32
C ILE A 918 1.74 23.91 -14.88
N ARG A 919 1.67 24.27 -13.58
CA ARG A 919 0.50 24.93 -12.99
C ARG A 919 0.84 26.34 -12.55
N ASP A 920 -0.04 27.27 -12.86
CA ASP A 920 0.07 28.67 -12.46
C ASP A 920 -0.88 28.97 -11.28
N PRO A 921 -0.38 29.13 -10.05
CA PRO A 921 -1.22 29.37 -8.87
C PRO A 921 -1.99 30.70 -8.90
N ALA A 922 -1.63 31.65 -9.78
CA ALA A 922 -2.40 32.88 -9.95
C ALA A 922 -3.71 32.66 -10.73
N ASN A 923 -3.72 31.67 -11.62
CA ASN A 923 -4.82 31.43 -12.57
C ASN A 923 -5.54 30.08 -12.33
N GLN A 924 -4.92 29.15 -11.61
CA GLN A 924 -5.43 27.80 -11.37
C GLN A 924 -5.49 27.52 -9.86
N LYS A 925 -6.62 26.96 -9.42
CA LYS A 925 -6.79 26.52 -8.03
C LYS A 925 -5.93 25.29 -7.74
N PRO A 926 -5.47 25.03 -6.51
CA PRO A 926 -4.70 23.83 -6.16
C PRO A 926 -5.39 22.52 -6.58
N LEU A 927 -4.59 21.55 -7.05
CA LEU A 927 -5.09 20.24 -7.45
C LEU A 927 -5.53 19.52 -6.18
N GLN A 928 -6.74 18.96 -6.17
CA GLN A 928 -7.19 18.13 -5.07
C GLN A 928 -6.74 16.70 -5.34
N LEU A 929 -5.88 16.14 -4.49
CA LEU A 929 -5.42 14.76 -4.58
C LEU A 929 -5.95 13.95 -3.39
N GLY A 930 -6.98 13.14 -3.63
CA GLY A 930 -7.50 12.17 -2.67
C GLY A 930 -6.74 10.85 -2.76
N ILE A 931 -6.17 10.40 -1.65
CA ILE A 931 -5.52 9.10 -1.54
C ILE A 931 -6.29 8.26 -0.53
N PHE A 932 -7.01 7.26 -1.05
CA PHE A 932 -7.66 6.23 -0.27
C PHE A 932 -6.77 4.98 -0.16
N SER A 933 -6.53 4.54 1.06
CA SER A 933 -5.74 3.35 1.37
C SER A 933 -6.54 2.42 2.28
N LYS A 934 -6.74 1.18 1.87
CA LYS A 934 -7.32 0.17 2.77
C LYS A 934 -6.41 -0.22 3.94
N ASN A 935 -5.14 0.17 3.89
CA ASN A 935 -4.23 -0.04 5.00
C ASN A 935 -4.59 0.84 6.21
N ILE A 936 -4.65 0.20 7.38
CA ILE A 936 -4.86 0.77 8.72
C ILE A 936 -3.89 1.93 9.02
N TYR A 937 -2.73 1.94 8.36
CA TYR A 937 -1.72 2.97 8.44
C TYR A 937 -1.28 3.35 7.02
N PRO A 938 -1.90 4.36 6.40
CA PRO A 938 -1.49 4.78 5.06
C PRO A 938 -0.04 5.26 5.06
N LYS A 939 0.63 5.06 3.93
CA LYS A 939 1.92 5.67 3.60
C LYS A 939 1.74 7.17 3.41
N ILE A 940 1.66 7.93 4.51
CA ILE A 940 1.41 9.38 4.47
C ILE A 940 2.66 10.11 3.97
N HIS A 941 2.46 11.04 3.06
CA HIS A 941 3.50 11.96 2.62
C HIS A 941 3.84 12.93 3.75
N VAL A 942 5.13 13.12 3.98
CA VAL A 942 5.60 13.95 5.09
C VAL A 942 6.41 15.16 4.63
N GLU A 943 6.68 15.29 3.33
CA GLU A 943 7.46 16.42 2.80
C GLU A 943 6.62 17.68 2.64
N ASP A 944 7.29 18.83 2.48
CA ASP A 944 6.62 20.10 2.19
C ASP A 944 5.90 20.05 0.84
N ILE A 945 4.62 20.39 0.86
CA ILE A 945 3.80 20.57 -0.33
C ILE A 945 3.59 22.06 -0.52
N ASP A 946 3.61 22.51 -1.78
CA ASP A 946 3.19 23.87 -2.08
C ASP A 946 1.65 23.88 -2.17
N GLU A 947 1.01 24.29 -1.07
CA GLU A 947 -0.44 24.32 -0.92
C GLU A 947 -1.13 25.25 -1.93
N SER A 948 -0.39 26.15 -2.59
CA SER A 948 -0.94 26.98 -3.66
C SER A 948 -1.18 26.20 -4.96
N ILE A 949 -0.56 25.03 -5.13
CA ILE A 949 -0.69 24.21 -6.34
C ILE A 949 -1.22 22.79 -6.09
N LEU A 950 -1.08 22.24 -4.88
CA LEU A 950 -1.51 20.88 -4.53
C LEU A 950 -2.09 20.85 -3.12
N ASN A 951 -3.29 20.28 -2.99
CA ASN A 951 -3.90 19.93 -1.71
C ASN A 951 -4.08 18.40 -1.67
N VAL A 952 -3.71 17.77 -0.56
CA VAL A 952 -3.75 16.31 -0.43
C VAL A 952 -4.67 15.94 0.72
N SER A 953 -5.66 15.09 0.43
CA SER A 953 -6.49 14.44 1.43
C SER A 953 -6.14 12.96 1.51
N TYR A 954 -6.10 12.44 2.72
CA TYR A 954 -5.92 11.03 2.99
C TYR A 954 -7.21 10.48 3.57
N SER A 955 -7.64 9.34 3.06
CA SER A 955 -8.69 8.53 3.64
C SER A 955 -8.21 7.09 3.74
N TYR A 956 -8.69 6.37 4.75
CA TYR A 956 -8.30 4.98 4.96
C TYR A 956 -9.42 4.20 5.62
N GLU A 957 -9.48 2.91 5.31
CA GLU A 957 -10.55 2.03 5.79
C GLU A 957 -10.47 1.89 7.33
N GLU A 958 -11.62 2.04 7.99
CA GLU A 958 -11.75 1.83 9.42
C GLU A 958 -11.77 0.32 9.71
N VAL A 959 -10.96 -0.11 10.67
CA VAL A 959 -10.95 -1.51 11.09
C VAL A 959 -12.13 -1.75 12.02
N PHE A 960 -13.24 -2.23 11.46
CA PHE A 960 -14.31 -2.83 12.25
C PHE A 960 -13.94 -4.28 12.57
N GLY A 961 -13.19 -4.48 13.65
CA GLY A 961 -12.86 -5.81 14.18
C GLY A 961 -12.09 -5.69 15.48
N GLY A 962 -12.65 -6.19 16.58
CA GLY A 962 -12.10 -6.11 17.94
C GLY A 962 -10.81 -6.89 18.22
N TYR A 963 -9.99 -7.14 17.21
CA TYR A 963 -8.63 -7.63 17.42
C TYR A 963 -7.77 -6.45 17.91
N GLU A 964 -6.85 -6.71 18.85
CA GLU A 964 -5.81 -5.72 19.19
C GLU A 964 -5.29 -5.14 17.88
N ILE A 965 -5.33 -3.81 17.73
CA ILE A 965 -4.81 -3.17 16.53
C ILE A 965 -3.31 -3.44 16.53
N GLU A 966 -2.92 -4.57 15.96
CA GLU A 966 -1.54 -4.94 15.81
C GLU A 966 -0.98 -3.96 14.78
N PHE A 967 -0.06 -3.11 15.21
CA PHE A 967 0.66 -2.20 14.35
C PHE A 967 1.69 -3.00 13.54
N ASN A 968 1.21 -3.95 12.74
CA ASN A 968 2.04 -4.86 11.97
C ASN A 968 2.95 -4.06 11.03
N SER A 969 4.24 -4.40 11.02
CA SER A 969 5.14 -3.97 9.95
C SER A 969 4.61 -4.55 8.65
N GLU A 970 4.64 -3.72 7.61
CA GLU A 970 4.39 -4.07 6.22
C GLU A 970 4.97 -5.47 5.90
N ASN A 971 4.09 -6.43 5.58
CA ASN A 971 4.47 -7.71 4.97
C ASN A 971 4.88 -7.47 3.50
N GLU A 972 5.86 -6.59 3.25
CA GLU A 972 6.36 -6.34 1.89
C GLU A 972 7.79 -6.86 1.66
N ASP A 973 8.48 -7.45 2.64
CA ASP A 973 9.82 -8.06 2.44
C ASP A 973 9.98 -9.42 3.19
N SER A 974 8.97 -10.28 3.26
CA SER A 974 9.17 -11.65 3.78
C SER A 974 9.69 -12.58 2.67
N ASP A 975 10.94 -12.40 2.28
CA ASP A 975 11.72 -13.49 1.66
C ASP A 975 12.39 -14.38 2.72
N ASP A 976 12.30 -14.03 4.00
CA ASP A 976 12.70 -14.90 5.10
C ASP A 976 11.46 -15.60 5.68
N SER A 977 11.18 -16.79 5.15
CA SER A 977 10.27 -17.77 5.74
C SER A 977 10.85 -18.28 7.06
N ASP A 978 10.69 -17.53 8.15
CA ASP A 978 10.79 -18.09 9.49
C ASP A 978 9.36 -18.31 10.01
N SER A 979 8.84 -19.51 9.74
CA SER A 979 7.68 -20.07 10.42
C SER A 979 7.98 -20.12 11.92
N PHE A 980 7.26 -19.33 12.70
CA PHE A 980 7.21 -19.47 14.15
C PHE A 980 6.35 -20.70 14.48
N ASP A 981 6.99 -21.83 14.71
CA ASP A 981 6.37 -22.92 15.45
C ASP A 981 6.30 -22.51 16.93
N TYR A 982 5.08 -22.49 17.46
CA TYR A 982 4.80 -22.37 18.88
C TYR A 982 5.21 -23.67 19.58
N GLU A 983 6.16 -23.59 20.52
CA GLU A 983 6.25 -24.49 21.67
C GLU A 983 6.21 -23.68 22.98
#